data_AF-A0A1G6SK03-F1
#
_entry.id   AF-A0A1G6SK03-F1
#
_cell.length_a   1.000
_cell.length_b   1.000
_cell.length_c   1.000
_cell.angle_alpha   90.00
_cell.angle_beta   90.00
_cell.angle_gamma   90.00
#
_symmetry.space_group_name_H-M   'P 1'
#
loop_
_entity.id
_entity.type
_entity.pdbx_description
1 polymer ?
#
loop_
_entity_poly.entity_id
_entity_poly.type
_entity_poly.pdbx_seq_one_letter_code
_entity_poly.pdbx_strand_id
1 'polypeptide(L)'
;MSIPQALRRLGLSGLLALPGLSAAQLVVTTPEDVGPGSLREALQAANAHPDLSTIRFDIDRARFGPGPWTIQLATELPEIRTPTRVLGFTQPGSVAGPTPLDGDYRVQIDDSAVADSVDNLGAALAVVRGGEGSEISGLVFLGGRAGKTSVLLAADEAAVVLCRVGVDAARRAEPVAGAAISAIHADRMRVERNLIGGSGSSAIQLTGTGHRISGNWVGYDGYGSSSLANFVAGSGIVGGLIAFNPPPRLLTAYSVAVQQGYLGLRDSTISDNWVSQTQGSAIGLSGSAVGTRGNRVQGNRIGIDLWNGAGAWVDAGVRISSGADNNRVIDNRIGRANAGILLGDNRGATPQLAGERNTLSGNLFTEIAQRSIGLDPARAFAPPANDPGDADSGPNRLQNHPVLSFASSRGGVEGQLDSAAHASYRIDLYSARRCHPSGRDSAEFHLGFGTVQTDAAGRARFVLQAQVLPGGGLRAGDVISATATDADGNTSELSPCLPATAAPTPQVQAPALPSPLPAHGGPRQLAVELRSSLARLPEGRVELRAVSATGEAILGSGLLSAGRLRIDAPLSGFFPFAGRYAIELDYAGDGFHAPLRTSLGDVVVFRPALALESIEASSLVRRDVSSGDYEYLSVASASWIKLPLDSRLPWIDGERIANAAGDPLDRALAGERSQYQVGDGRGGVAAIGSALLGPDVEVLDLVQIDADPRADAVVRDRGTGRYGTVLCVFVSEGCERSGELDVPAEHRYVLSGDFNGDGQQDLVFRDPANGKLLLLFMQFGKPLSVDSLAPLADEQPVAAVDLDGDGYEDLVWLDAPGNSLLVSMMKAGRVVDLVREPLPAGDWTSPGSAHLAKPTDPDYGHGHLLLAERNTGEVIAWREVSVGGGRIRARIDGVLFDPGYAVQRTR
;
A
#
# COMPACT_ATOMS: atom_id res chain seq x y z
N MET A 1 16.50 -15.70 -33.01
CA MET A 1 16.03 -16.08 -34.37
C MET A 1 16.20 -17.59 -34.48
N SER A 2 15.23 -18.46 -34.74
CA SER A 2 13.82 -18.36 -35.08
C SER A 2 13.22 -19.77 -34.90
N ILE A 3 12.06 -19.87 -34.23
CA ILE A 3 11.09 -20.98 -34.37
C ILE A 3 9.95 -20.41 -35.26
N PRO A 4 9.19 -21.22 -36.04
CA PRO A 4 7.91 -21.71 -35.53
C PRO A 4 7.44 -23.11 -36.02
N GLN A 5 6.37 -23.54 -35.35
CA GLN A 5 5.61 -24.80 -35.36
C GLN A 5 4.73 -25.04 -36.62
N ALA A 6 4.23 -26.28 -36.78
CA ALA A 6 2.79 -26.64 -36.78
C ALA A 6 2.28 -27.62 -37.88
N LEU A 7 1.59 -28.67 -37.41
CA LEU A 7 0.45 -29.42 -37.97
C LEU A 7 0.49 -30.03 -39.39
N ARG A 8 0.31 -31.36 -39.44
CA ARG A 8 -0.67 -32.00 -40.35
C ARG A 8 -1.22 -33.32 -39.77
N ARG A 9 -2.52 -33.32 -39.43
CA ARG A 9 -3.39 -34.50 -39.33
C ARG A 9 -4.07 -34.72 -40.69
N LEU A 10 -4.12 -35.97 -41.15
CA LEU A 10 -5.28 -36.71 -41.70
C LEU A 10 -4.75 -37.91 -42.50
N GLY A 11 -5.20 -39.11 -42.12
CA GLY A 11 -4.68 -40.38 -42.63
C GLY A 11 -5.63 -41.13 -43.55
N LEU A 12 -5.32 -42.41 -43.80
CA LEU A 12 -6.31 -43.48 -43.98
C LEU A 12 -5.60 -44.85 -43.94
N SER A 13 -6.02 -45.66 -42.98
CA SER A 13 -6.36 -47.10 -43.08
C SER A 13 -5.52 -48.05 -43.95
N GLY A 14 -4.70 -48.85 -43.27
CA GLY A 14 -4.25 -50.17 -43.71
C GLY A 14 -4.11 -51.08 -42.49
N LEU A 15 -5.18 -51.82 -42.16
CA LEU A 15 -5.21 -52.82 -41.10
C LEU A 15 -4.18 -53.93 -41.37
N LEU A 16 -3.14 -53.97 -40.55
CA LEU A 16 -2.57 -55.21 -40.04
C LEU A 16 -2.60 -55.05 -38.53
N ALA A 17 -3.59 -55.69 -37.90
CA ALA A 17 -3.77 -55.69 -36.46
C ALA A 17 -2.57 -56.41 -35.81
N LEU A 18 -1.59 -55.63 -35.36
CA LEU A 18 -0.77 -56.02 -34.21
C LEU A 18 -1.72 -56.02 -33.01
N PRO A 19 -1.73 -57.06 -32.16
CA PRO A 19 -2.53 -57.02 -30.95
C PRO A 19 -2.08 -55.82 -30.13
N GLY A 20 -3.00 -54.88 -29.92
CA GLY A 20 -2.79 -53.79 -28.98
C GLY A 20 -2.51 -54.39 -27.62
N LEU A 21 -1.30 -54.19 -27.12
CA LEU A 21 -0.93 -54.49 -25.73
C LEU A 21 -1.81 -53.61 -24.84
N SER A 22 -2.89 -54.21 -24.33
CA SER A 22 -3.78 -53.59 -23.36
C SER A 22 -3.06 -53.55 -22.02
N ALA A 23 -3.00 -52.37 -21.39
CA ALA A 23 -2.62 -52.25 -19.97
C ALA A 23 -3.43 -53.25 -19.14
N ALA A 24 -2.76 -54.07 -18.32
CA ALA A 24 -3.43 -55.07 -17.51
C ALA A 24 -4.26 -54.37 -16.43
N GLN A 25 -5.57 -54.65 -16.39
CA GLN A 25 -6.48 -54.20 -15.32
C GLN A 25 -6.72 -55.37 -14.38
N LEU A 26 -6.16 -55.28 -13.18
CA LEU A 26 -6.20 -56.32 -12.16
C LEU A 26 -7.07 -55.82 -11.01
N VAL A 27 -7.90 -56.68 -10.43
CA VAL A 27 -8.85 -56.30 -9.38
C VAL A 27 -8.63 -57.17 -8.15
N VAL A 28 -8.43 -56.53 -7.01
CA VAL A 28 -8.39 -57.16 -5.69
C VAL A 28 -9.81 -57.19 -5.14
N THR A 29 -10.34 -58.39 -4.89
CA THR A 29 -11.74 -58.62 -4.49
C THR A 29 -11.89 -59.27 -3.12
N THR A 30 -10.77 -59.66 -2.47
CA THR A 30 -10.76 -60.27 -1.14
C THR A 30 -9.69 -59.62 -0.26
N PRO A 31 -9.92 -59.49 1.07
CA PRO A 31 -8.90 -59.05 2.01
C PRO A 31 -7.94 -60.17 2.44
N GLU A 32 -8.12 -61.39 1.95
CA GLU A 32 -7.22 -62.52 2.23
C GLU A 32 -5.83 -62.29 1.61
N ASP A 33 -4.75 -62.67 2.32
CA ASP A 33 -3.35 -62.49 1.87
C ASP A 33 -3.00 -63.35 0.64
N VAL A 34 -3.64 -64.51 0.49
CA VAL A 34 -3.35 -65.50 -0.56
C VAL A 34 -4.63 -66.01 -1.19
N GLY A 35 -4.52 -66.54 -2.41
CA GLY A 35 -5.63 -67.13 -3.14
C GLY A 35 -6.26 -66.18 -4.18
N PRO A 36 -7.29 -66.66 -4.91
CA PRO A 36 -7.91 -65.91 -6.00
C PRO A 36 -8.48 -64.57 -5.56
N GLY A 37 -8.14 -63.51 -6.29
CA GLY A 37 -8.57 -62.13 -6.05
C GLY A 37 -7.80 -61.40 -4.93
N SER A 38 -6.73 -62.00 -4.39
CA SER A 38 -5.88 -61.36 -3.37
C SER A 38 -4.94 -60.32 -3.99
N LEU A 39 -4.47 -59.38 -3.17
CA LEU A 39 -3.44 -58.41 -3.59
C LEU A 39 -2.14 -59.10 -4.05
N ARG A 40 -1.78 -60.21 -3.39
CA ARG A 40 -0.59 -60.99 -3.74
C ARG A 40 -0.68 -61.57 -5.15
N GLU A 41 -1.82 -62.15 -5.52
CA GLU A 41 -2.05 -62.66 -6.87
C GLU A 41 -2.02 -61.53 -7.90
N ALA A 42 -2.65 -60.38 -7.59
CA ALA A 42 -2.63 -59.21 -8.47
C ALA A 42 -1.20 -58.69 -8.70
N LEU A 43 -0.36 -58.63 -7.67
CA LEU A 43 1.05 -58.23 -7.82
C LEU A 43 1.86 -59.23 -8.66
N GLN A 44 1.63 -60.54 -8.48
CA GLN A 44 2.26 -61.58 -9.30
C GLN A 44 1.84 -61.47 -10.78
N ALA A 45 0.56 -61.23 -11.03
CA ALA A 45 0.04 -61.02 -12.37
C ALA A 45 0.60 -59.74 -13.01
N ALA A 46 0.67 -58.63 -12.26
CA ALA A 46 1.27 -57.39 -12.73
C ALA A 46 2.73 -57.58 -13.15
N ASN A 47 3.52 -58.30 -12.35
CA ASN A 47 4.91 -58.61 -12.65
C ASN A 47 5.11 -59.53 -13.87
N ALA A 48 4.07 -60.25 -14.30
CA ALA A 48 4.09 -61.03 -15.52
C ALA A 48 3.80 -60.19 -16.78
N HIS A 49 3.45 -58.91 -16.62
CA HIS A 49 3.18 -57.97 -17.70
C HIS A 49 4.30 -56.94 -17.83
N PRO A 50 4.92 -56.78 -19.02
CA PRO A 50 6.00 -55.83 -19.22
C PRO A 50 5.53 -54.37 -19.30
N ASP A 51 4.26 -54.14 -19.68
CA ASP A 51 3.64 -52.83 -19.79
C ASP A 51 2.95 -52.40 -18.48
N LEU A 52 2.56 -51.12 -18.41
CA LEU A 52 1.89 -50.54 -17.25
C LEU A 52 0.66 -51.35 -16.82
N SER A 53 0.72 -51.91 -15.62
CA SER A 53 -0.41 -52.60 -14.97
C SER A 53 -1.14 -51.66 -14.02
N THR A 54 -2.46 -51.82 -13.88
CA THR A 54 -3.26 -51.10 -12.89
C THR A 54 -3.96 -52.11 -11.98
N ILE A 55 -3.64 -52.07 -10.69
CA ILE A 55 -4.29 -52.81 -9.63
C ILE A 55 -5.34 -51.91 -8.98
N ARG A 56 -6.60 -52.35 -9.07
CA ARG A 56 -7.78 -51.72 -8.48
C ARG A 56 -8.31 -52.58 -7.34
N PHE A 57 -9.11 -51.99 -6.46
CA PHE A 57 -9.76 -52.66 -5.34
C PHE A 57 -11.27 -52.62 -5.53
N ASP A 58 -11.92 -53.76 -5.31
CA ASP A 58 -13.38 -53.95 -5.30
C ASP A 58 -13.73 -55.09 -4.34
N ILE A 59 -13.30 -54.96 -3.09
CA ILE A 59 -13.58 -55.93 -2.03
C ILE A 59 -15.07 -55.89 -1.70
N ASP A 60 -15.72 -57.05 -1.83
CA ASP A 60 -17.18 -57.16 -1.72
C ASP A 60 -17.67 -56.93 -0.28
N ARG A 61 -18.35 -55.79 -0.08
CA ARG A 61 -18.99 -55.42 1.17
C ARG A 61 -20.06 -56.42 1.63
N ALA A 62 -20.78 -57.06 0.70
CA ALA A 62 -21.81 -58.03 1.06
C ALA A 62 -21.19 -59.29 1.67
N ARG A 63 -19.98 -59.66 1.23
CA ARG A 63 -19.24 -60.82 1.73
C ARG A 63 -18.41 -60.52 2.97
N PHE A 64 -17.73 -59.36 3.03
CA PHE A 64 -16.73 -59.05 4.06
C PHE A 64 -17.12 -57.93 5.03
N GLY A 65 -18.37 -57.43 4.96
CA GLY A 65 -18.85 -56.36 5.84
C GLY A 65 -18.44 -54.95 5.40
N PRO A 66 -18.79 -53.89 6.16
CA PRO A 66 -18.72 -52.48 5.73
C PRO A 66 -17.31 -51.86 5.65
N GLY A 67 -16.24 -52.63 5.86
CA GLY A 67 -14.87 -52.14 5.96
C GLY A 67 -14.64 -51.25 7.20
N PRO A 68 -13.42 -50.71 7.39
CA PRO A 68 -12.25 -50.88 6.53
C PRO A 68 -11.78 -52.35 6.49
N TRP A 69 -11.22 -52.75 5.36
CA TRP A 69 -10.73 -54.11 5.13
C TRP A 69 -9.21 -54.14 5.31
N THR A 70 -8.75 -54.96 6.26
CA THR A 70 -7.33 -55.18 6.53
C THR A 70 -6.85 -56.46 5.87
N ILE A 71 -5.83 -56.33 5.02
CA ILE A 71 -5.07 -57.44 4.46
C ILE A 71 -3.92 -57.75 5.42
N GLN A 72 -4.12 -58.76 6.27
CA GLN A 72 -3.10 -59.23 7.21
C GLN A 72 -2.10 -60.12 6.48
N LEU A 73 -0.86 -59.66 6.34
CA LEU A 73 0.18 -60.40 5.63
C LEU A 73 0.73 -61.55 6.48
N ALA A 74 0.80 -62.75 5.91
CA ALA A 74 1.51 -63.90 6.51
C ALA A 74 2.99 -63.94 6.10
N THR A 75 3.31 -63.41 4.91
CA THR A 75 4.67 -63.27 4.38
C THR A 75 4.80 -61.96 3.60
N GLU A 76 6.03 -61.51 3.32
CA GLU A 76 6.25 -60.31 2.48
C GLU A 76 5.51 -60.41 1.14
N LEU A 77 4.92 -59.31 0.67
CA LEU A 77 4.29 -59.26 -0.65
C LEU A 77 5.35 -59.37 -1.76
N PRO A 78 4.97 -59.87 -2.96
CA PRO A 78 5.83 -59.81 -4.14
C PRO A 78 6.23 -58.36 -4.45
N GLU A 79 7.51 -58.15 -4.74
CA GLU A 79 8.04 -56.85 -5.16
C GLU A 79 7.42 -56.42 -6.50
N ILE A 80 7.17 -55.12 -6.68
CA ILE A 80 6.75 -54.54 -7.96
C ILE A 80 7.98 -54.37 -8.86
N ARG A 81 8.06 -55.18 -9.92
CA ARG A 81 9.19 -55.29 -10.85
C ARG A 81 8.88 -54.83 -12.27
N THR A 82 7.65 -54.41 -12.52
CA THR A 82 7.18 -53.83 -13.78
C THR A 82 6.33 -52.60 -13.45
N PRO A 83 6.20 -51.61 -14.37
CA PRO A 83 5.46 -50.39 -14.08
C PRO A 83 4.03 -50.71 -13.63
N THR A 84 3.66 -50.32 -12.40
CA THR A 84 2.38 -50.70 -11.80
C THR A 84 1.76 -49.55 -11.02
N ARG A 85 0.46 -49.34 -11.20
CA ARG A 85 -0.36 -48.44 -10.38
C ARG A 85 -1.20 -49.25 -9.40
N VAL A 86 -1.01 -49.02 -8.10
CA VAL A 86 -1.81 -49.64 -7.04
C VAL A 86 -2.70 -48.55 -6.44
N LEU A 87 -4.01 -48.63 -6.72
CA LEU A 87 -4.94 -47.51 -6.50
C LEU A 87 -6.00 -47.84 -5.43
N GLY A 88 -5.68 -47.62 -4.16
CA GLY A 88 -6.57 -47.90 -3.02
C GLY A 88 -7.92 -47.16 -3.08
N PHE A 89 -7.95 -45.92 -3.58
CA PHE A 89 -9.20 -45.14 -3.73
C PHE A 89 -10.17 -45.69 -4.78
N THR A 90 -9.80 -46.75 -5.51
CA THR A 90 -10.73 -47.42 -6.42
C THR A 90 -11.73 -48.31 -5.69
N GLN A 91 -11.48 -48.65 -4.41
CA GLN A 91 -12.41 -49.36 -3.56
C GLN A 91 -13.72 -48.56 -3.39
N PRO A 92 -14.89 -49.14 -3.67
CA PRO A 92 -16.17 -48.49 -3.39
C PRO A 92 -16.29 -48.02 -1.93
N GLY A 93 -16.65 -46.74 -1.76
CA GLY A 93 -16.76 -46.07 -0.47
C GLY A 93 -15.49 -45.34 -0.02
N SER A 94 -14.35 -45.52 -0.72
CA SER A 94 -13.17 -44.68 -0.51
C SER A 94 -13.30 -43.33 -1.22
N VAL A 95 -12.78 -42.28 -0.58
CA VAL A 95 -12.82 -40.91 -1.10
C VAL A 95 -11.47 -40.24 -0.87
N ALA A 96 -10.85 -39.71 -1.92
CA ALA A 96 -9.64 -38.91 -1.81
C ALA A 96 -9.99 -37.50 -1.27
N GLY A 97 -9.26 -37.06 -0.26
CA GLY A 97 -9.39 -35.71 0.31
C GLY A 97 -8.46 -34.69 -0.36
N PRO A 98 -8.72 -33.37 -0.20
CA PRO A 98 -7.77 -32.33 -0.59
C PRO A 98 -6.48 -32.38 0.25
N THR A 99 -6.58 -32.83 1.50
CA THR A 99 -5.44 -33.13 2.37
C THR A 99 -5.40 -34.62 2.74
N PRO A 100 -4.28 -35.13 3.28
CA PRO A 100 -4.16 -36.52 3.70
C PRO A 100 -5.09 -36.90 4.87
N LEU A 101 -5.55 -35.89 5.65
CA LEU A 101 -6.49 -36.05 6.77
C LEU A 101 -7.94 -36.27 6.32
N ASP A 102 -8.33 -35.66 5.19
CA ASP A 102 -9.74 -35.58 4.79
C ASP A 102 -10.25 -36.82 4.05
N GLY A 103 -9.34 -37.69 3.59
CA GLY A 103 -9.71 -38.88 2.84
C GLY A 103 -10.43 -39.95 3.68
N ASP A 104 -11.33 -40.69 3.04
CA ASP A 104 -11.94 -41.92 3.56
C ASP A 104 -11.20 -43.12 2.94
N TYR A 105 -10.39 -43.78 3.76
CA TYR A 105 -9.53 -44.89 3.35
C TYR A 105 -10.20 -46.20 3.76
N ARG A 106 -10.29 -47.17 2.86
CA ARG A 106 -10.98 -48.44 3.14
C ARG A 106 -10.10 -49.68 3.04
N VAL A 107 -8.90 -49.57 2.46
CA VAL A 107 -7.98 -50.69 2.27
C VAL A 107 -6.75 -50.48 3.15
N GLN A 108 -6.49 -51.46 4.02
CA GLN A 108 -5.35 -51.46 4.93
C GLN A 108 -4.47 -52.67 4.67
N ILE A 109 -3.15 -52.49 4.78
CA ILE A 109 -2.14 -53.55 4.70
C ILE A 109 -1.45 -53.59 6.06
N ASP A 110 -1.44 -54.76 6.70
CA ASP A 110 -0.84 -54.97 8.02
C ASP A 110 0.20 -56.10 7.94
N ASP A 111 1.47 -55.75 8.18
CA ASP A 111 2.59 -56.70 8.16
C ASP A 111 3.05 -57.14 9.56
N SER A 112 2.31 -56.85 10.63
CA SER A 112 2.67 -57.20 12.01
C SER A 112 2.79 -58.71 12.28
N ALA A 113 2.12 -59.55 11.48
CA ALA A 113 2.19 -61.00 11.56
C ALA A 113 3.34 -61.62 10.74
N VAL A 114 4.08 -60.83 9.95
CA VAL A 114 5.23 -61.30 9.16
C VAL A 114 6.42 -61.51 10.11
N ALA A 115 7.04 -62.69 10.07
CA ALA A 115 8.19 -62.98 10.93
C ALA A 115 9.44 -62.15 10.54
N ASP A 116 10.18 -61.67 11.55
CA ASP A 116 11.42 -60.89 11.37
C ASP A 116 12.54 -61.66 10.64
N SER A 117 12.50 -63.00 10.64
CA SER A 117 13.48 -63.87 9.98
C SER A 117 13.28 -64.03 8.47
N VAL A 118 12.18 -63.51 7.91
CA VAL A 118 11.84 -63.59 6.48
C VAL A 118 12.31 -62.31 5.80
N ASP A 119 13.45 -62.37 5.09
CA ASP A 119 14.10 -61.21 4.49
C ASP A 119 14.29 -61.35 2.96
N ASN A 120 13.38 -60.79 2.14
CA ASN A 120 13.70 -60.44 0.76
C ASN A 120 14.24 -59.01 0.66
N LEU A 121 13.48 -58.02 1.14
CA LEU A 121 13.87 -56.60 1.17
C LEU A 121 13.44 -55.88 2.44
N GLY A 122 12.60 -56.47 3.28
CA GLY A 122 12.20 -55.84 4.53
C GLY A 122 11.17 -54.74 4.36
N ALA A 123 10.14 -54.96 3.53
CA ALA A 123 9.03 -54.03 3.41
C ALA A 123 7.66 -54.69 3.23
N ALA A 124 6.59 -53.98 3.60
CA ALA A 124 5.22 -54.44 3.33
C ALA A 124 4.91 -54.36 1.83
N LEU A 125 5.32 -53.27 1.17
CA LEU A 125 5.27 -53.12 -0.28
C LEU A 125 6.57 -52.50 -0.80
N ALA A 126 7.14 -53.05 -1.87
CA ALA A 126 8.41 -52.59 -2.44
C ALA A 126 8.30 -52.41 -3.96
N VAL A 127 8.72 -51.25 -4.45
CA VAL A 127 8.98 -50.99 -5.87
C VAL A 127 10.48 -51.10 -6.10
N VAL A 128 10.89 -51.95 -7.03
CA VAL A 128 12.31 -52.19 -7.32
C VAL A 128 12.57 -52.00 -8.82
N ARG A 129 13.85 -52.01 -9.22
CA ARG A 129 14.28 -51.91 -10.62
C ARG A 129 13.41 -52.76 -11.57
N GLY A 130 12.98 -52.14 -12.67
CA GLY A 130 11.96 -52.63 -13.59
C GLY A 130 10.56 -52.05 -13.32
N GLY A 131 10.29 -51.62 -12.07
CA GLY A 131 9.05 -50.96 -11.65
C GLY A 131 9.07 -49.44 -11.80
N GLU A 132 9.90 -48.87 -12.67
CA GLU A 132 10.04 -47.42 -12.83
C GLU A 132 8.68 -46.76 -13.17
N GLY A 133 8.43 -45.58 -12.58
CA GLY A 133 7.17 -44.85 -12.77
C GLY A 133 5.94 -45.47 -12.08
N SER A 134 6.12 -46.50 -11.25
CA SER A 134 5.02 -47.10 -10.47
C SER A 134 4.45 -46.13 -9.43
N GLU A 135 3.16 -46.24 -9.14
CA GLU A 135 2.47 -45.39 -8.17
C GLU A 135 1.71 -46.23 -7.16
N ILE A 136 1.86 -45.90 -5.88
CA ILE A 136 1.07 -46.44 -4.77
C ILE A 136 0.25 -45.30 -4.19
N SER A 137 -1.07 -45.42 -4.20
CA SER A 137 -1.95 -44.37 -3.67
C SER A 137 -3.18 -44.90 -2.93
N GLY A 138 -3.66 -44.13 -1.95
CA GLY A 138 -4.92 -44.40 -1.25
C GLY A 138 -4.93 -45.64 -0.34
N LEU A 139 -3.75 -46.10 0.08
CA LEU A 139 -3.62 -47.24 0.99
C LEU A 139 -3.24 -46.80 2.40
N VAL A 140 -3.63 -47.62 3.38
CA VAL A 140 -3.22 -47.51 4.77
C VAL A 140 -2.21 -48.62 5.07
N PHE A 141 -1.08 -48.29 5.69
CA PHE A 141 -0.06 -49.24 6.12
C PHE A 141 0.04 -49.24 7.65
N LEU A 142 -0.14 -50.41 8.24
CA LEU A 142 -0.13 -50.68 9.67
C LEU A 142 0.90 -51.75 10.02
N GLY A 143 1.18 -51.90 11.31
CA GLY A 143 2.14 -52.89 11.80
C GLY A 143 3.57 -52.41 11.64
N GLY A 144 4.41 -53.24 11.06
CA GLY A 144 5.82 -52.95 10.81
C GLY A 144 6.73 -53.81 11.66
N ARG A 145 7.83 -54.22 11.04
CA ARG A 145 8.91 -54.97 11.68
C ARG A 145 10.06 -54.05 12.07
N ALA A 146 10.72 -54.34 13.19
CA ALA A 146 11.79 -53.50 13.71
C ALA A 146 12.94 -53.39 12.69
N GLY A 147 13.35 -52.17 12.37
CA GLY A 147 14.41 -51.92 11.38
C GLY A 147 14.01 -52.23 9.93
N LYS A 148 12.71 -52.32 9.60
CA LYS A 148 12.18 -52.54 8.24
C LYS A 148 11.38 -51.31 7.79
N THR A 149 10.91 -51.23 6.54
CA THR A 149 10.14 -50.07 6.06
C THR A 149 8.73 -50.45 5.61
N SER A 150 7.72 -49.61 5.81
CA SER A 150 6.38 -49.96 5.32
C SER A 150 6.32 -49.93 3.79
N VAL A 151 6.86 -48.87 3.18
CA VAL A 151 6.94 -48.74 1.72
C VAL A 151 8.36 -48.45 1.28
N LEU A 152 8.92 -49.34 0.46
CA LEU A 152 10.25 -49.18 -0.14
C LEU A 152 10.13 -48.77 -1.60
N LEU A 153 10.85 -47.73 -1.99
CA LEU A 153 10.98 -47.28 -3.36
C LEU A 153 12.45 -47.31 -3.76
N ALA A 154 12.79 -48.23 -4.66
CA ALA A 154 14.13 -48.48 -5.17
C ALA A 154 14.14 -48.59 -6.71
N ALA A 155 13.27 -47.81 -7.36
CA ALA A 155 13.15 -47.64 -8.79
C ALA A 155 12.86 -46.18 -9.10
N ASP A 156 13.41 -45.65 -10.19
CA ASP A 156 13.26 -44.25 -10.56
C ASP A 156 11.79 -43.87 -10.83
N GLU A 157 11.46 -42.60 -10.58
CA GLU A 157 10.15 -42.00 -10.88
C GLU A 157 8.95 -42.66 -10.18
N ALA A 158 9.18 -43.60 -9.25
CA ALA A 158 8.11 -44.18 -8.48
C ALA A 158 7.50 -43.15 -7.51
N ALA A 159 6.26 -43.40 -7.10
CA ALA A 159 5.47 -42.44 -6.34
C ALA A 159 4.67 -43.09 -5.21
N VAL A 160 4.62 -42.41 -4.06
CA VAL A 160 3.70 -42.71 -2.95
C VAL A 160 2.89 -41.45 -2.68
N VAL A 161 1.59 -41.53 -2.92
CA VAL A 161 0.71 -40.36 -2.94
C VAL A 161 -0.57 -40.62 -2.15
N LEU A 162 -0.92 -39.73 -1.23
CA LEU A 162 -2.18 -39.86 -0.46
C LEU A 162 -2.30 -41.25 0.19
N CYS A 163 -1.23 -41.72 0.83
CA CYS A 163 -1.25 -42.90 1.69
C CYS A 163 -1.23 -42.50 3.17
N ARG A 164 -1.71 -43.40 4.03
CA ARG A 164 -1.53 -43.30 5.48
C ARG A 164 -0.55 -44.37 5.95
N VAL A 165 0.39 -44.00 6.81
CA VAL A 165 1.31 -44.94 7.45
C VAL A 165 1.30 -44.70 8.95
N GLY A 166 1.04 -45.75 9.70
CA GLY A 166 0.93 -45.69 11.15
C GLY A 166 -0.29 -44.94 11.68
N VAL A 167 -1.32 -44.79 10.85
CA VAL A 167 -2.65 -44.27 11.21
C VAL A 167 -3.69 -45.13 10.51
N ASP A 168 -4.58 -45.74 11.26
CA ASP A 168 -5.61 -46.61 10.70
C ASP A 168 -6.67 -45.83 9.90
N ALA A 169 -7.50 -46.56 9.16
CA ALA A 169 -8.61 -46.00 8.41
C ALA A 169 -9.64 -45.27 9.31
N ALA A 170 -9.76 -45.71 10.57
CA ALA A 170 -10.60 -45.08 11.60
C ALA A 170 -9.91 -43.90 12.30
N ARG A 171 -8.77 -43.41 11.77
CA ARG A 171 -8.02 -42.24 12.25
C ARG A 171 -7.30 -42.42 13.59
N ARG A 172 -7.17 -43.66 14.08
CA ARG A 172 -6.43 -44.01 15.29
C ARG A 172 -4.95 -44.16 14.97
N ALA A 173 -4.09 -43.64 15.85
CA ALA A 173 -2.66 -43.77 15.70
C ALA A 173 -2.20 -45.21 15.98
N GLU A 174 -1.48 -45.81 15.05
CA GLU A 174 -0.92 -47.16 15.14
C GLU A 174 0.51 -47.17 14.58
N PRO A 175 1.49 -46.55 15.28
CA PRO A 175 2.82 -46.29 14.77
C PRO A 175 3.54 -47.52 14.24
N VAL A 176 4.32 -47.33 13.16
CA VAL A 176 5.09 -48.43 12.58
C VAL A 176 6.43 -48.63 13.26
N ALA A 177 6.90 -49.88 13.37
CA ALA A 177 8.13 -50.19 14.13
C ALA A 177 9.44 -49.70 13.47
N GLY A 178 9.42 -49.44 12.16
CA GLY A 178 10.59 -49.02 11.38
C GLY A 178 10.39 -47.70 10.66
N ALA A 179 10.92 -47.55 9.44
CA ALA A 179 10.75 -46.34 8.64
C ALA A 179 9.42 -46.38 7.86
N ALA A 180 8.64 -45.29 7.83
CA ALA A 180 7.36 -45.32 7.13
C ALA A 180 7.54 -45.43 5.60
N ILE A 181 8.33 -44.53 5.00
CA ILE A 181 8.62 -44.56 3.57
C ILE A 181 10.13 -44.40 3.36
N SER A 182 10.73 -45.32 2.60
CA SER A 182 12.13 -45.24 2.21
C SER A 182 12.24 -45.15 0.70
N ALA A 183 12.81 -44.06 0.18
CA ALA A 183 13.17 -43.91 -1.22
C ALA A 183 14.70 -43.93 -1.34
N ILE A 184 15.25 -45.09 -1.69
CA ILE A 184 16.70 -45.32 -1.67
C ILE A 184 17.19 -45.93 -2.99
N HIS A 185 18.38 -45.54 -3.44
CA HIS A 185 18.95 -46.00 -4.72
C HIS A 185 18.01 -45.77 -5.93
N ALA A 186 17.32 -44.65 -5.95
CA ALA A 186 16.40 -44.24 -7.00
C ALA A 186 16.52 -42.73 -7.22
N ASP A 187 16.06 -42.23 -8.36
CA ASP A 187 16.00 -40.81 -8.72
C ASP A 187 14.58 -40.36 -9.06
N ARG A 188 14.34 -39.05 -9.02
CA ARG A 188 13.06 -38.42 -9.43
C ARG A 188 11.81 -38.94 -8.73
N MET A 189 11.98 -39.45 -7.52
CA MET A 189 10.94 -39.98 -6.65
C MET A 189 9.93 -38.93 -6.20
N ARG A 190 8.67 -39.34 -6.06
CA ARG A 190 7.58 -38.50 -5.56
C ARG A 190 6.98 -39.07 -4.27
N VAL A 191 7.12 -38.34 -3.17
CA VAL A 191 6.46 -38.65 -1.90
C VAL A 191 5.58 -37.47 -1.55
N GLU A 192 4.28 -37.58 -1.84
CA GLU A 192 3.40 -36.42 -1.86
C GLU A 192 2.13 -36.64 -1.06
N ARG A 193 1.77 -35.68 -0.20
CA ARG A 193 0.48 -35.68 0.49
C ARG A 193 0.21 -36.99 1.25
N ASN A 194 1.21 -37.54 1.93
CA ASN A 194 1.02 -38.69 2.80
C ASN A 194 0.79 -38.24 4.25
N LEU A 195 0.06 -39.05 5.03
CA LEU A 195 -0.05 -38.90 6.48
C LEU A 195 0.79 -39.99 7.15
N ILE A 196 1.74 -39.59 7.98
CA ILE A 196 2.61 -40.49 8.74
C ILE A 196 2.41 -40.19 10.22
N GLY A 197 1.74 -41.10 10.93
CA GLY A 197 1.37 -40.89 12.33
C GLY A 197 2.53 -41.06 13.30
N GLY A 198 3.34 -42.10 13.10
CA GLY A 198 4.51 -42.38 13.93
C GLY A 198 5.35 -43.50 13.33
N SER A 199 6.64 -43.51 13.69
CA SER A 199 7.64 -44.44 13.17
C SER A 199 8.77 -44.69 14.17
N GLY A 200 9.14 -45.95 14.40
CA GLY A 200 10.27 -46.33 15.25
C GLY A 200 11.64 -45.91 14.69
N SER A 201 11.70 -45.37 13.47
CA SER A 201 12.88 -44.75 12.85
C SER A 201 12.51 -43.40 12.22
N SER A 202 13.03 -43.08 11.04
CA SER A 202 12.66 -41.89 10.26
C SER A 202 11.33 -42.07 9.55
N ALA A 203 10.52 -41.02 9.46
CA ALA A 203 9.24 -41.10 8.76
C ALA A 203 9.45 -41.19 7.24
N ILE A 204 10.27 -40.32 6.66
CA ILE A 204 10.69 -40.42 5.24
C ILE A 204 12.21 -40.45 5.17
N GLN A 205 12.77 -41.45 4.51
CA GLN A 205 14.21 -41.60 4.29
C GLN A 205 14.54 -41.53 2.80
N LEU A 206 15.54 -40.72 2.43
CA LEU A 206 15.84 -40.37 1.04
C LEU A 206 17.32 -40.47 0.70
N THR A 207 17.63 -41.02 -0.47
CA THR A 207 18.94 -40.98 -1.13
C THR A 207 18.77 -40.91 -2.64
N GLY A 208 19.67 -40.25 -3.36
CA GLY A 208 19.56 -40.08 -4.82
C GLY A 208 19.30 -38.62 -5.19
N THR A 209 18.77 -38.37 -6.39
CA THR A 209 18.61 -37.01 -6.92
C THR A 209 17.23 -36.69 -7.47
N GLY A 210 16.90 -35.39 -7.47
CA GLY A 210 15.74 -34.84 -8.17
C GLY A 210 14.39 -35.21 -7.55
N HIS A 211 14.35 -35.56 -6.27
CA HIS A 211 13.11 -35.96 -5.61
C HIS A 211 12.17 -34.78 -5.36
N ARG A 212 10.88 -35.09 -5.27
CA ARG A 212 9.84 -34.16 -4.82
C ARG A 212 9.15 -34.74 -3.58
N ILE A 213 9.30 -34.05 -2.46
CA ILE A 213 8.72 -34.42 -1.18
C ILE A 213 7.85 -33.26 -0.73
N SER A 214 6.55 -33.35 -0.99
CA SER A 214 5.67 -32.21 -0.80
C SER A 214 4.32 -32.50 -0.18
N GLY A 215 3.89 -31.61 0.72
CA GLY A 215 2.57 -31.66 1.33
C GLY A 215 2.33 -32.84 2.27
N ASN A 216 3.39 -33.53 2.73
CA ASN A 216 3.27 -34.64 3.67
C ASN A 216 3.04 -34.12 5.09
N TRP A 217 2.32 -34.90 5.89
CA TRP A 217 1.98 -34.62 7.28
C TRP A 217 2.63 -35.69 8.15
N VAL A 218 3.56 -35.29 9.00
CA VAL A 218 4.40 -36.19 9.79
C VAL A 218 4.24 -35.91 11.28
N GLY A 219 3.97 -36.95 12.06
CA GLY A 219 3.76 -36.87 13.51
C GLY A 219 2.34 -36.48 13.92
N TYR A 220 1.37 -36.63 13.01
CA TYR A 220 -0.04 -36.27 13.26
C TYR A 220 -0.91 -37.51 13.40
N ASP A 221 -1.87 -37.47 14.32
CA ASP A 221 -2.97 -38.43 14.29
C ASP A 221 -3.93 -38.17 13.10
N GLY A 222 -4.96 -39.00 12.95
CA GLY A 222 -5.94 -38.84 11.86
C GLY A 222 -6.90 -37.65 12.02
N TYR A 223 -6.75 -36.83 13.06
CA TYR A 223 -7.46 -35.57 13.29
C TYR A 223 -6.54 -34.34 13.21
N GLY A 224 -5.24 -34.55 12.97
CA GLY A 224 -4.25 -33.48 12.92
C GLY A 224 -3.86 -32.93 14.29
N SER A 225 -4.13 -33.66 15.37
CA SER A 225 -3.57 -33.38 16.70
C SER A 225 -2.18 -33.98 16.84
N SER A 226 -1.32 -33.29 17.60
CA SER A 226 0.02 -33.78 17.97
C SER A 226 0.01 -34.64 19.25
N SER A 227 -1.14 -34.81 19.92
CA SER A 227 -1.22 -35.53 21.19
C SER A 227 -1.82 -36.91 21.01
N LEU A 228 -0.99 -37.93 20.92
CA LEU A 228 -1.14 -39.23 21.59
C LEU A 228 0.16 -40.02 21.39
N ALA A 229 0.65 -40.63 22.48
CA ALA A 229 1.95 -41.26 22.59
C ALA A 229 2.24 -42.27 21.45
N ASN A 230 3.25 -41.99 20.61
CA ASN A 230 4.29 -42.89 20.09
C ASN A 230 4.98 -42.33 18.81
N PHE A 231 6.02 -41.57 19.09
CA PHE A 231 7.24 -41.12 18.39
C PHE A 231 7.46 -41.38 16.88
N VAL A 232 7.96 -40.33 16.18
CA VAL A 232 9.02 -40.50 15.18
C VAL A 232 10.36 -40.49 15.94
N ALA A 233 10.94 -41.67 16.17
CA ALA A 233 12.17 -41.80 16.95
C ALA A 233 13.42 -41.30 16.21
N GLY A 234 13.36 -41.26 14.87
CA GLY A 234 14.38 -40.67 14.00
C GLY A 234 14.08 -39.22 13.61
N SER A 235 14.49 -38.81 12.40
CA SER A 235 14.11 -37.50 11.85
C SER A 235 12.80 -37.61 11.06
N GLY A 236 12.04 -36.52 10.97
CA GLY A 236 10.76 -36.49 10.25
C GLY A 236 10.94 -36.77 8.74
N ILE A 237 11.84 -36.03 8.11
CA ILE A 237 12.20 -36.16 6.70
C ILE A 237 13.72 -36.15 6.64
N VAL A 238 14.37 -37.31 6.56
CA VAL A 238 15.82 -37.36 6.37
C VAL A 238 16.15 -37.30 4.88
N GLY A 239 16.90 -36.26 4.51
CA GLY A 239 17.90 -36.31 3.46
C GLY A 239 19.28 -36.71 4.01
N GLY A 240 19.84 -37.79 3.47
CA GLY A 240 21.28 -38.02 3.52
C GLY A 240 21.92 -38.67 4.76
N LEU A 241 21.19 -39.02 5.83
CA LEU A 241 21.77 -39.91 6.85
C LEU A 241 21.62 -41.38 6.43
N ILE A 242 22.75 -42.01 6.11
CA ILE A 242 22.92 -43.47 6.03
C ILE A 242 22.84 -44.01 7.46
N ALA A 243 21.63 -44.15 7.99
CA ALA A 243 21.40 -44.99 9.17
C ALA A 243 20.49 -46.18 8.84
N PHE A 244 20.29 -46.47 7.56
CA PHE A 244 19.84 -47.79 7.15
C PHE A 244 21.00 -48.46 6.45
N ASN A 245 21.43 -49.58 7.02
CA ASN A 245 22.14 -50.61 6.29
C ASN A 245 21.10 -51.12 5.29
N PRO A 246 21.12 -50.73 4.00
CA PRO A 246 20.11 -51.22 3.07
C PRO A 246 20.12 -52.74 3.14
N PRO A 247 18.96 -53.40 2.94
CA PRO A 247 18.84 -54.84 3.14
C PRO A 247 20.01 -55.51 2.41
N PRO A 248 20.77 -56.45 3.02
CA PRO A 248 22.02 -56.96 2.45
C PRO A 248 21.94 -57.42 0.97
N ARG A 249 20.74 -57.75 0.50
CA ARG A 249 20.43 -58.04 -0.90
C ARG A 249 20.47 -56.83 -1.84
N LEU A 250 20.08 -55.62 -1.42
CA LEU A 250 20.27 -54.39 -2.21
C LEU A 250 21.75 -53.99 -2.31
N LEU A 251 22.55 -54.29 -1.27
CA LEU A 251 24.01 -54.13 -1.29
C LEU A 251 24.73 -55.10 -2.24
N THR A 252 24.05 -56.14 -2.71
CA THR A 252 24.60 -57.09 -3.70
C THR A 252 23.99 -56.90 -5.09
N ALA A 253 22.87 -56.19 -5.22
CA ALA A 253 22.22 -55.86 -6.48
C ALA A 253 22.94 -54.74 -7.28
N TYR A 254 23.72 -53.90 -6.61
CA TYR A 254 24.44 -52.79 -7.21
C TYR A 254 25.95 -52.91 -7.00
N SER A 255 26.77 -52.49 -7.96
CA SER A 255 28.21 -52.39 -7.74
C SER A 255 28.52 -51.31 -6.71
N VAL A 256 29.64 -51.43 -6.00
CA VAL A 256 30.07 -50.41 -5.01
C VAL A 256 30.12 -49.01 -5.63
N ALA A 257 30.55 -48.87 -6.89
CA ALA A 257 30.59 -47.58 -7.58
C ALA A 257 29.19 -46.98 -7.79
N VAL A 258 28.20 -47.81 -8.13
CA VAL A 258 26.80 -47.39 -8.30
C VAL A 258 26.19 -47.04 -6.95
N GLN A 259 26.42 -47.86 -5.92
CA GLN A 259 25.96 -47.58 -4.55
C GLN A 259 26.47 -46.22 -4.08
N GLN A 260 27.77 -45.97 -4.23
CA GLN A 260 28.40 -44.69 -3.88
C GLN A 260 27.73 -43.52 -4.60
N GLY A 261 27.42 -43.64 -5.89
CA GLY A 261 26.72 -42.62 -6.67
C GLY A 261 25.37 -42.16 -6.10
N TYR A 262 24.67 -43.04 -5.37
CA TYR A 262 23.35 -42.78 -4.79
C TYR A 262 23.38 -42.35 -3.32
N LEU A 263 24.53 -42.28 -2.63
CA LEU A 263 24.59 -42.08 -1.18
C LEU A 263 24.27 -40.66 -0.66
N GLY A 264 24.22 -39.64 -1.53
CA GLY A 264 23.91 -38.26 -1.14
C GLY A 264 22.56 -37.83 -1.69
N LEU A 265 21.78 -37.08 -0.92
CA LEU A 265 20.57 -36.45 -1.44
C LEU A 265 20.95 -35.22 -2.25
N ARG A 266 20.51 -35.13 -3.51
CA ARG A 266 20.87 -34.00 -4.38
C ARG A 266 19.71 -33.41 -5.13
N ASP A 267 19.79 -32.10 -5.38
CA ASP A 267 18.88 -31.37 -6.29
C ASP A 267 17.39 -31.68 -6.04
N SER A 268 17.04 -32.00 -4.80
CA SER A 268 15.71 -32.44 -4.40
C SER A 268 14.95 -31.30 -3.76
N THR A 269 13.63 -31.29 -3.94
CA THR A 269 12.74 -30.29 -3.35
C THR A 269 11.93 -30.92 -2.22
N ILE A 270 12.06 -30.36 -1.03
CA ILE A 270 11.31 -30.71 0.18
C ILE A 270 10.46 -29.49 0.51
N SER A 271 9.18 -29.49 0.12
CA SER A 271 8.33 -28.31 0.26
C SER A 271 6.98 -28.54 0.90
N ASP A 272 6.48 -27.54 1.60
CA ASP A 272 5.09 -27.50 2.10
C ASP A 272 4.70 -28.69 2.98
N ASN A 273 5.67 -29.36 3.61
CA ASN A 273 5.42 -30.45 4.54
C ASN A 273 5.09 -29.89 5.92
N TRP A 274 4.24 -30.60 6.64
CA TRP A 274 3.86 -30.35 8.02
C TRP A 274 4.52 -31.39 8.90
N VAL A 275 5.26 -30.96 9.91
CA VAL A 275 5.94 -31.83 10.87
C VAL A 275 5.65 -31.32 12.28
N SER A 276 4.92 -32.08 13.08
CA SER A 276 4.51 -31.67 14.43
C SER A 276 5.49 -32.09 15.53
N GLN A 277 5.95 -33.35 15.52
CA GLN A 277 6.77 -33.90 16.60
C GLN A 277 7.78 -34.94 16.13
N THR A 278 9.06 -34.74 16.46
CA THR A 278 10.17 -35.65 16.15
C THR A 278 11.18 -35.68 17.29
N GLN A 279 11.74 -36.85 17.63
CA GLN A 279 12.85 -36.92 18.59
C GLN A 279 14.16 -36.40 17.97
N GLY A 280 14.35 -36.64 16.67
CA GLY A 280 15.44 -36.07 15.89
C GLY A 280 15.07 -34.73 15.26
N SER A 281 15.76 -34.39 14.16
CA SER A 281 15.44 -33.21 13.36
C SER A 281 14.09 -33.39 12.62
N ALA A 282 13.35 -32.32 12.37
CA ALA A 282 12.21 -32.42 11.47
C ALA A 282 12.69 -32.68 10.03
N ILE A 283 13.72 -31.95 9.59
CA ILE A 283 14.41 -32.19 8.32
C ILE A 283 15.92 -32.31 8.56
N GLY A 284 16.51 -33.43 8.19
CA GLY A 284 17.97 -33.63 8.25
C GLY A 284 18.58 -33.64 6.85
N LEU A 285 19.71 -32.98 6.63
CA LEU A 285 20.53 -33.01 5.41
C LEU A 285 21.96 -33.38 5.82
N SER A 286 22.27 -34.67 5.92
CA SER A 286 23.62 -35.13 6.25
C SER A 286 24.42 -35.40 4.97
N GLY A 287 25.64 -34.89 4.90
CA GLY A 287 26.60 -35.33 3.89
C GLY A 287 27.12 -36.74 4.20
N SER A 288 27.43 -37.49 3.15
CA SER A 288 28.18 -38.76 3.19
C SER A 288 29.38 -38.64 2.25
N ALA A 289 30.11 -39.73 1.99
CA ALA A 289 31.28 -39.74 1.08
C ALA A 289 31.01 -39.16 -0.32
N VAL A 290 29.74 -39.04 -0.72
CA VAL A 290 29.32 -38.60 -2.06
C VAL A 290 28.52 -37.28 -2.03
N GLY A 291 28.42 -36.60 -0.88
CA GLY A 291 27.97 -35.20 -0.75
C GLY A 291 26.47 -34.93 -1.01
N THR A 292 25.77 -34.44 0.03
CA THR A 292 24.37 -33.98 -0.01
C THR A 292 24.33 -32.48 -0.35
N ARG A 293 23.74 -32.11 -1.49
CA ARG A 293 23.85 -30.75 -2.04
C ARG A 293 22.78 -30.35 -3.04
N GLY A 294 22.58 -29.06 -3.24
CA GLY A 294 21.62 -28.54 -4.23
C GLY A 294 20.16 -28.69 -3.81
N ASN A 295 19.89 -29.16 -2.59
CA ASN A 295 18.53 -29.41 -2.13
C ASN A 295 17.83 -28.10 -1.75
N ARG A 296 16.52 -28.03 -2.00
CA ARG A 296 15.67 -26.89 -1.66
C ARG A 296 14.64 -27.32 -0.61
N VAL A 297 14.79 -26.78 0.59
CA VAL A 297 13.86 -26.96 1.71
C VAL A 297 13.03 -25.68 1.84
N GLN A 298 11.75 -25.72 1.44
CA GLN A 298 10.94 -24.50 1.36
C GLN A 298 9.51 -24.61 1.87
N GLY A 299 9.02 -23.59 2.57
CA GLY A 299 7.59 -23.48 2.89
C GLY A 299 7.09 -24.52 3.88
N ASN A 300 8.00 -25.30 4.50
CA ASN A 300 7.64 -26.32 5.46
C ASN A 300 7.19 -25.67 6.77
N ARG A 301 6.29 -26.36 7.47
CA ARG A 301 5.71 -25.96 8.76
C ARG A 301 6.13 -26.98 9.80
N ILE A 302 6.93 -26.55 10.76
CA ILE A 302 7.66 -27.45 11.65
C ILE A 302 7.40 -27.05 13.11
N GLY A 303 7.12 -28.06 13.94
CA GLY A 303 6.81 -27.93 15.36
C GLY A 303 5.57 -27.08 15.64
N ILE A 304 4.68 -26.98 14.65
CA ILE A 304 3.36 -26.35 14.79
C ILE A 304 2.30 -27.38 14.42
N ASP A 305 1.36 -27.64 15.33
CA ASP A 305 0.20 -28.47 15.03
C ASP A 305 -0.97 -27.61 14.54
N LEU A 306 -2.05 -28.25 14.08
CA LEU A 306 -3.25 -27.53 13.62
C LEU A 306 -3.96 -26.76 14.74
N TRP A 307 -3.82 -27.22 15.98
CA TRP A 307 -4.62 -26.77 17.13
C TRP A 307 -3.83 -25.89 18.10
N ASN A 308 -2.56 -25.60 17.81
CA ASN A 308 -1.60 -24.96 18.72
C ASN A 308 -1.48 -25.67 20.09
N GLY A 309 -1.55 -27.00 20.10
CA GLY A 309 -1.39 -27.82 21.30
C GLY A 309 0.04 -27.75 21.86
N ALA A 310 0.18 -27.80 23.18
CA ALA A 310 1.46 -27.65 23.89
C ALA A 310 2.45 -28.84 23.70
N GLY A 311 2.10 -29.85 22.91
CA GLY A 311 2.84 -31.11 22.77
C GLY A 311 3.72 -31.25 21.52
N ALA A 312 3.57 -30.39 20.51
CA ALA A 312 4.40 -30.41 19.31
C ALA A 312 5.82 -29.89 19.64
N TRP A 313 6.82 -30.78 19.60
CA TRP A 313 8.22 -30.45 19.86
C TRP A 313 9.15 -31.19 18.90
N VAL A 314 10.10 -30.47 18.31
CA VAL A 314 11.17 -31.05 17.48
C VAL A 314 12.54 -30.64 18.03
N ASP A 315 13.56 -31.51 17.88
CA ASP A 315 14.91 -31.17 18.34
C ASP A 315 15.50 -30.00 17.52
N ALA A 316 15.61 -30.18 16.20
CA ALA A 316 16.00 -29.12 15.29
C ALA A 316 15.03 -29.08 14.12
N GLY A 317 14.58 -27.90 13.71
CA GLY A 317 13.71 -27.78 12.54
C GLY A 317 14.40 -28.27 11.27
N VAL A 318 15.54 -27.69 10.95
CA VAL A 318 16.42 -28.17 9.87
C VAL A 318 17.83 -28.37 10.40
N ARG A 319 18.44 -29.51 10.11
CA ARG A 319 19.86 -29.77 10.43
C ARG A 319 20.61 -30.12 9.16
N ILE A 320 21.68 -29.40 8.88
CA ILE A 320 22.61 -29.67 7.78
C ILE A 320 23.93 -30.09 8.43
N SER A 321 24.54 -31.20 8.03
CA SER A 321 25.76 -31.72 8.69
C SER A 321 26.63 -32.56 7.76
N SER A 322 27.75 -33.06 8.28
CA SER A 322 28.65 -34.02 7.62
C SER A 322 29.11 -33.62 6.22
N GLY A 323 29.39 -32.33 6.02
CA GLY A 323 29.87 -31.77 4.76
C GLY A 323 28.79 -31.46 3.72
N ALA A 324 27.50 -31.53 4.07
CA ALA A 324 26.43 -31.12 3.17
C ALA A 324 26.53 -29.62 2.84
N ASP A 325 26.53 -29.29 1.55
CA ASP A 325 26.86 -27.96 1.02
C ASP A 325 25.87 -27.52 -0.06
N ASN A 326 25.82 -26.23 -0.40
CA ASN A 326 24.98 -25.72 -1.48
C ASN A 326 23.48 -26.08 -1.35
N ASN A 327 22.94 -26.14 -0.13
CA ASN A 327 21.50 -26.36 0.09
C ASN A 327 20.80 -25.02 0.37
N ARG A 328 19.54 -24.91 -0.03
CA ARG A 328 18.73 -23.70 0.18
C ARG A 328 17.61 -24.00 1.15
N VAL A 329 17.64 -23.39 2.32
CA VAL A 329 16.58 -23.47 3.33
C VAL A 329 15.89 -22.12 3.34
N ILE A 330 14.71 -22.04 2.75
CA ILE A 330 14.04 -20.77 2.49
C ILE A 330 12.57 -20.77 2.88
N ASP A 331 12.06 -19.66 3.41
CA ASP A 331 10.64 -19.45 3.71
C ASP A 331 9.97 -20.54 4.58
N ASN A 332 10.73 -21.22 5.44
CA ASN A 332 10.16 -22.23 6.36
C ASN A 332 9.63 -21.53 7.61
N ARG A 333 8.56 -22.08 8.20
CA ARG A 333 8.04 -21.67 9.50
C ARG A 333 8.38 -22.72 10.53
N ILE A 334 9.27 -22.39 11.45
CA ILE A 334 9.79 -23.31 12.46
C ILE A 334 9.40 -22.77 13.83
N GLY A 335 8.71 -23.58 14.61
CA GLY A 335 8.43 -23.24 16.00
C GLY A 335 8.40 -24.42 16.93
N ARG A 336 8.23 -24.14 18.23
CA ARG A 336 8.26 -25.13 19.32
C ARG A 336 9.39 -26.14 19.14
N ALA A 337 10.61 -25.63 18.97
CA ALA A 337 11.78 -26.45 18.68
C ALA A 337 12.91 -26.13 19.66
N ASN A 338 13.79 -27.09 19.95
CA ASN A 338 15.00 -26.75 20.71
C ASN A 338 15.87 -25.79 19.88
N ALA A 339 16.00 -26.06 18.58
CA ALA A 339 16.70 -25.20 17.63
C ALA A 339 15.94 -25.05 16.29
N GLY A 340 16.14 -23.91 15.63
CA GLY A 340 15.59 -23.61 14.32
C GLY A 340 16.33 -24.34 13.19
N ILE A 341 17.41 -23.74 12.71
CA ILE A 341 18.30 -24.29 11.67
C ILE A 341 19.71 -24.45 12.24
N LEU A 342 20.28 -25.65 12.16
CA LEU A 342 21.63 -25.94 12.63
C LEU A 342 22.51 -26.41 11.47
N LEU A 343 23.69 -25.81 11.33
CA LEU A 343 24.73 -26.22 10.39
C LEU A 343 25.78 -27.07 11.10
N GLY A 344 25.33 -28.20 11.62
CA GLY A 344 26.17 -29.26 12.13
C GLY A 344 25.46 -30.15 13.14
N ASP A 345 26.21 -31.07 13.73
CA ASP A 345 25.79 -31.89 14.86
C ASP A 345 26.91 -31.93 15.92
N ASN A 346 26.59 -31.56 17.15
CA ASN A 346 27.51 -31.52 18.29
C ASN A 346 27.23 -32.62 19.32
N ARG A 347 26.31 -33.56 19.04
CA ARG A 347 25.91 -34.62 19.98
C ARG A 347 26.92 -35.77 20.05
N GLY A 348 27.79 -35.90 19.05
CA GLY A 348 28.86 -36.90 18.99
C GLY A 348 30.14 -36.46 19.70
N ALA A 349 31.09 -37.39 19.88
CA ALA A 349 32.41 -37.09 20.44
C ALA A 349 33.24 -36.12 19.58
N THR A 350 33.00 -36.12 18.25
CA THR A 350 33.53 -35.15 17.32
C THR A 350 32.37 -34.42 16.64
N PRO A 351 32.39 -33.07 16.59
CA PRO A 351 31.37 -32.31 15.88
C PRO A 351 31.35 -32.63 14.39
N GLN A 352 30.17 -32.87 13.84
CA GLN A 352 29.97 -33.02 12.39
C GLN A 352 29.62 -31.66 11.81
N LEU A 353 30.50 -31.10 10.98
CA LEU A 353 30.32 -29.79 10.36
C LEU A 353 29.46 -29.88 9.11
N ALA A 354 28.61 -28.90 8.82
CA ALA A 354 28.10 -28.71 7.47
C ALA A 354 29.20 -28.15 6.53
N GLY A 355 28.96 -28.20 5.23
CA GLY A 355 29.77 -27.50 4.24
C GLY A 355 29.38 -26.03 4.09
N GLU A 356 29.92 -25.40 3.04
CA GLU A 356 29.66 -24.02 2.66
C GLU A 356 28.42 -23.87 1.76
N ARG A 357 28.07 -22.62 1.43
CA ARG A 357 27.06 -22.24 0.43
C ARG A 357 25.64 -22.65 0.78
N ASN A 358 25.37 -22.88 2.06
CA ASN A 358 24.03 -23.21 2.51
C ASN A 358 23.23 -21.92 2.76
N THR A 359 22.37 -21.55 1.81
CA THR A 359 21.60 -20.30 1.85
C THR A 359 20.41 -20.42 2.79
N LEU A 360 20.32 -19.51 3.75
CA LEU A 360 19.25 -19.44 4.75
C LEU A 360 18.51 -18.10 4.61
N SER A 361 17.27 -18.08 4.12
CA SER A 361 16.59 -16.80 3.87
C SER A 361 15.08 -16.88 4.03
N GLY A 362 14.45 -15.87 4.63
CA GLY A 362 13.00 -15.82 4.82
C GLY A 362 12.45 -16.84 5.83
N ASN A 363 13.31 -17.59 6.52
CA ASN A 363 12.85 -18.55 7.53
C ASN A 363 12.36 -17.80 8.78
N LEU A 364 11.21 -18.23 9.28
CA LEU A 364 10.55 -17.62 10.43
C LEU A 364 10.62 -18.56 11.63
N PHE A 365 10.86 -17.98 12.79
CA PHE A 365 11.12 -18.68 14.04
C PHE A 365 10.17 -18.20 15.13
N THR A 366 9.43 -19.12 15.76
CA THR A 366 8.49 -18.83 16.85
C THR A 366 8.66 -19.84 17.97
N GLU A 367 8.85 -19.43 19.23
CA GLU A 367 9.01 -20.38 20.35
C GLU A 367 10.20 -21.35 20.16
N ILE A 368 11.35 -20.83 19.72
CA ILE A 368 12.61 -21.58 19.72
C ILE A 368 13.22 -21.49 21.12
N ALA A 369 13.75 -22.61 21.65
CA ALA A 369 14.26 -22.65 23.02
C ALA A 369 15.73 -22.21 23.15
N GLN A 370 16.56 -22.50 22.14
CA GLN A 370 18.01 -22.24 22.19
C GLN A 370 18.46 -21.26 21.11
N ARG A 371 18.41 -21.67 19.83
CA ARG A 371 18.98 -20.89 18.71
C ARG A 371 18.15 -21.03 17.46
N SER A 372 17.91 -19.91 16.80
CA SER A 372 17.16 -19.89 15.53
C SER A 372 18.06 -20.28 14.37
N ILE A 373 19.30 -19.78 14.32
CA ILE A 373 20.32 -20.22 13.36
C ILE A 373 21.64 -20.47 14.11
N GLY A 374 22.24 -21.65 13.94
CA GLY A 374 23.52 -22.01 14.55
C GLY A 374 24.53 -22.52 13.53
N LEU A 375 25.70 -21.87 13.45
CA LEU A 375 26.75 -22.18 12.47
C LEU A 375 27.93 -22.98 13.03
N ASP A 376 28.25 -22.84 14.32
CA ASP A 376 29.47 -23.42 14.90
C ASP A 376 29.18 -24.59 15.86
N PRO A 377 28.98 -25.82 15.36
CA PRO A 377 28.77 -26.99 16.23
C PRO A 377 29.97 -27.28 17.15
N ALA A 378 31.18 -26.85 16.79
CA ALA A 378 32.39 -27.10 17.59
C ALA A 378 32.39 -26.30 18.90
N ARG A 379 31.69 -25.17 18.93
CA ARG A 379 31.47 -24.35 20.15
C ARG A 379 30.05 -24.45 20.66
N ALA A 380 29.41 -25.61 20.47
CA ALA A 380 28.01 -25.85 20.85
C ALA A 380 27.05 -24.76 20.32
N PHE A 381 27.31 -24.33 19.09
CA PHE A 381 26.58 -23.31 18.34
C PHE A 381 26.62 -21.91 18.95
N ALA A 382 27.58 -21.61 19.85
CA ALA A 382 27.85 -20.23 20.28
C ALA A 382 27.91 -19.28 19.06
N PRO A 383 27.37 -18.04 19.15
CA PRO A 383 27.44 -17.12 18.02
C PRO A 383 28.91 -16.91 17.65
N PRO A 384 29.28 -17.11 16.37
CA PRO A 384 30.56 -16.66 15.85
C PRO A 384 30.84 -15.20 16.20
N ALA A 385 32.11 -14.87 16.37
CA ALA A 385 32.51 -13.49 16.59
C ALA A 385 32.63 -12.80 15.23
N ASN A 386 32.17 -11.57 15.10
CA ASN A 386 32.44 -10.81 13.88
C ASN A 386 33.95 -10.44 13.81
N ASP A 387 34.71 -11.06 12.91
CA ASP A 387 36.13 -10.80 12.68
C ASP A 387 36.36 -9.89 11.45
N PRO A 388 37.43 -9.05 11.44
CA PRO A 388 37.70 -8.18 10.31
C PRO A 388 37.98 -8.95 9.02
N GLY A 389 37.19 -8.70 7.97
CA GLY A 389 37.39 -9.30 6.66
C GLY A 389 36.89 -10.74 6.50
N ASP A 390 36.30 -11.34 7.54
CA ASP A 390 35.61 -12.64 7.52
C ASP A 390 36.47 -13.76 6.93
N ALA A 391 37.59 -14.03 7.62
CA ALA A 391 38.60 -15.00 7.20
C ALA A 391 38.34 -16.42 7.73
N ASP A 392 37.19 -16.62 8.35
CA ASP A 392 36.82 -17.85 9.02
C ASP A 392 36.56 -19.01 8.03
N SER A 393 36.63 -20.22 8.57
CA SER A 393 36.37 -21.46 7.83
C SER A 393 35.40 -22.34 8.60
N GLY A 394 34.70 -23.21 7.88
CA GLY A 394 33.68 -24.10 8.46
C GLY A 394 32.32 -23.86 7.83
N PRO A 395 31.23 -24.22 8.54
CA PRO A 395 29.89 -24.10 7.99
C PRO A 395 29.56 -22.67 7.58
N ASN A 396 29.18 -22.47 6.33
CA ASN A 396 28.98 -21.14 5.74
C ASN A 396 30.14 -20.14 5.99
N ARG A 397 31.39 -20.64 6.11
CA ARG A 397 32.56 -19.83 6.49
C ARG A 397 32.39 -19.03 7.78
N LEU A 398 31.42 -19.41 8.62
CA LEU A 398 31.01 -18.66 9.81
C LEU A 398 30.69 -17.18 9.51
N GLN A 399 30.17 -16.91 8.30
CA GLN A 399 29.83 -15.59 7.78
C GLN A 399 29.37 -14.60 8.85
N ASN A 400 30.05 -13.46 8.92
CA ASN A 400 29.72 -12.40 9.85
C ASN A 400 28.28 -11.91 9.69
N HIS A 401 27.63 -11.65 10.82
CA HIS A 401 26.27 -11.14 10.85
C HIS A 401 26.23 -9.60 10.82
N PRO A 402 25.13 -8.97 10.35
CA PRO A 402 24.96 -7.52 10.42
C PRO A 402 24.93 -7.03 11.88
N VAL A 403 25.38 -5.80 12.12
CA VAL A 403 25.23 -5.09 13.41
C VAL A 403 24.33 -3.89 13.20
N LEU A 404 23.13 -3.95 13.78
CA LEU A 404 22.12 -2.89 13.66
C LEU A 404 22.41 -1.78 14.69
N SER A 405 22.33 -0.53 14.26
CA SER A 405 22.58 0.66 15.10
C SER A 405 21.32 1.48 15.37
N PHE A 406 20.36 1.46 14.46
CA PHE A 406 19.08 2.15 14.63
C PHE A 406 17.95 1.42 13.93
N ALA A 407 16.78 1.41 14.54
CA ALA A 407 15.55 0.93 13.92
C ALA A 407 14.41 1.86 14.33
N SER A 408 13.56 2.21 13.36
CA SER A 408 12.36 3.01 13.57
C SER A 408 11.09 2.16 13.48
N SER A 409 10.06 2.53 14.24
CA SER A 409 8.71 2.01 14.10
C SER A 409 8.10 2.27 12.71
N ARG A 410 8.73 3.13 11.90
CA ARG A 410 8.37 3.38 10.49
C ARG A 410 9.11 2.46 9.50
N GLY A 411 10.00 1.59 9.97
CA GLY A 411 10.65 0.56 9.17
C GLY A 411 12.03 0.92 8.62
N GLY A 412 12.52 2.14 8.86
CA GLY A 412 13.90 2.52 8.56
C GLY A 412 14.87 1.83 9.52
N VAL A 413 15.87 1.17 8.95
CA VAL A 413 16.89 0.41 9.68
C VAL A 413 18.27 0.84 9.23
N GLU A 414 19.14 1.12 10.18
CA GLU A 414 20.54 1.45 9.94
C GLU A 414 21.43 0.41 10.60
N GLY A 415 22.54 0.10 9.93
CA GLY A 415 23.50 -0.84 10.46
C GLY A 415 24.78 -0.88 9.66
N GLN A 416 25.64 -1.82 10.05
CA GLN A 416 26.91 -2.09 9.40
C GLN A 416 27.16 -3.60 9.26
N LEU A 417 27.96 -3.95 8.28
CA LEU A 417 28.51 -5.28 8.08
C LEU A 417 30.03 -5.15 7.94
N ASP A 418 30.78 -6.03 8.60
CA ASP A 418 32.21 -6.25 8.36
C ASP A 418 32.33 -7.67 7.81
N SER A 419 32.81 -7.82 6.58
CA SER A 419 33.02 -9.11 5.93
C SER A 419 34.05 -8.99 4.80
N ALA A 420 34.11 -9.92 3.85
CA ALA A 420 35.10 -9.88 2.77
C ALA A 420 35.05 -8.56 1.98
N ALA A 421 36.22 -8.02 1.61
CA ALA A 421 36.34 -6.76 0.90
C ALA A 421 35.79 -6.82 -0.53
N HIS A 422 35.22 -5.70 -1.00
CA HIS A 422 34.66 -5.56 -2.36
C HIS A 422 33.63 -6.63 -2.74
N ALA A 423 32.87 -7.12 -1.77
CA ALA A 423 31.87 -8.16 -1.95
C ALA A 423 30.45 -7.61 -1.73
N SER A 424 29.49 -8.29 -2.38
CA SER A 424 28.07 -7.94 -2.31
C SER A 424 27.36 -8.90 -1.37
N TYR A 425 26.55 -8.34 -0.46
CA TYR A 425 25.80 -9.10 0.53
C TYR A 425 24.32 -8.76 0.45
N ARG A 426 23.48 -9.78 0.58
CA ARG A 426 22.05 -9.63 0.84
C ARG A 426 21.81 -9.58 2.35
N ILE A 427 21.15 -8.53 2.80
CA ILE A 427 20.72 -8.33 4.18
C ILE A 427 19.23 -8.61 4.25
N ASP A 428 18.83 -9.72 4.87
CA ASP A 428 17.43 -10.02 5.18
C ASP A 428 17.09 -9.44 6.56
N LEU A 429 15.96 -8.72 6.65
CA LEU A 429 15.47 -8.10 7.88
C LEU A 429 14.29 -8.88 8.43
N TYR A 430 14.26 -9.05 9.75
CA TYR A 430 13.19 -9.74 10.45
C TYR A 430 12.73 -8.93 11.66
N SER A 431 11.50 -9.19 12.10
CA SER A 431 10.95 -8.62 13.33
C SER A 431 10.33 -9.68 14.24
N ALA A 432 10.27 -9.36 15.52
CA ALA A 432 9.49 -10.08 16.52
C ALA A 432 8.97 -9.11 17.58
N ARG A 433 7.95 -9.51 18.34
CA ARG A 433 7.44 -8.67 19.44
C ARG A 433 8.43 -8.49 20.59
N ARG A 434 9.30 -9.48 20.80
CA ARG A 434 10.29 -9.48 21.88
C ARG A 434 11.55 -10.15 21.39
N CYS A 435 12.68 -9.75 21.96
CA CYS A 435 13.91 -10.50 21.76
C CYS A 435 13.81 -11.84 22.48
N HIS A 436 14.32 -12.89 21.86
CA HIS A 436 14.50 -14.17 22.51
C HIS A 436 15.46 -14.00 23.72
N PRO A 437 15.33 -14.81 24.79
CA PRO A 437 16.17 -14.69 25.98
C PRO A 437 17.69 -14.75 25.74
N SER A 438 18.14 -15.28 24.59
CA SER A 438 19.56 -15.26 24.18
C SER A 438 20.07 -13.85 23.81
N GLY A 439 19.19 -12.85 23.64
CA GLY A 439 19.55 -11.52 23.14
C GLY A 439 19.72 -11.44 21.61
N ARG A 440 19.49 -12.55 20.91
CA ARG A 440 19.58 -12.74 19.45
C ARG A 440 18.35 -13.53 18.98
N ASP A 441 18.35 -14.05 17.76
CA ASP A 441 17.47 -15.18 17.36
C ASP A 441 15.97 -14.89 17.20
N SER A 442 15.54 -13.64 17.16
CA SER A 442 14.13 -13.26 16.97
C SER A 442 13.79 -12.96 15.52
N ALA A 443 12.94 -13.78 14.88
CA ALA A 443 12.52 -13.58 13.49
C ALA A 443 11.12 -14.18 13.23
N GLU A 444 10.09 -13.59 13.82
CA GLU A 444 8.70 -14.04 13.66
C GLU A 444 8.08 -13.58 12.33
N PHE A 445 8.54 -12.45 11.80
CA PHE A 445 8.11 -11.89 10.51
C PHE A 445 9.30 -11.44 9.68
N HIS A 446 9.24 -11.69 8.37
CA HIS A 446 10.21 -11.16 7.41
C HIS A 446 9.77 -9.77 6.94
N LEU A 447 10.69 -8.81 7.01
CA LEU A 447 10.44 -7.41 6.68
C LEU A 447 10.92 -7.05 5.27
N GLY A 448 11.51 -8.00 4.53
CA GLY A 448 12.15 -7.77 3.24
C GLY A 448 13.67 -7.80 3.35
N PHE A 449 14.33 -7.34 2.28
CA PHE A 449 15.78 -7.39 2.16
C PHE A 449 16.35 -6.22 1.37
N GLY A 450 17.65 -6.00 1.51
CA GLY A 450 18.42 -5.09 0.66
C GLY A 450 19.80 -5.65 0.35
N THR A 451 20.49 -5.03 -0.61
CA THR A 451 21.86 -5.41 -0.98
C THR A 451 22.83 -4.32 -0.57
N VAL A 452 23.97 -4.72 -0.01
CA VAL A 452 25.04 -3.84 0.45
C VAL A 452 26.36 -4.28 -0.18
N GLN A 453 27.27 -3.33 -0.42
CA GLN A 453 28.61 -3.63 -0.89
C GLN A 453 29.64 -3.19 0.14
N THR A 454 30.59 -4.06 0.43
CA THR A 454 31.72 -3.77 1.31
C THR A 454 32.80 -2.98 0.60
N ASP A 455 33.46 -2.09 1.33
CA ASP A 455 34.61 -1.32 0.83
C ASP A 455 35.89 -2.16 0.77
N ALA A 456 37.02 -1.50 0.49
CA ALA A 456 38.35 -2.13 0.45
C ALA A 456 38.81 -2.70 1.80
N ALA A 457 38.20 -2.25 2.90
CA ALA A 457 38.46 -2.74 4.25
C ALA A 457 37.43 -3.78 4.71
N GLY A 458 36.51 -4.21 3.84
CA GLY A 458 35.47 -5.19 4.21
C GLY A 458 34.23 -4.60 4.87
N ARG A 459 34.10 -3.27 4.95
CA ARG A 459 33.01 -2.64 5.71
C ARG A 459 31.94 -2.09 4.80
N ALA A 460 30.68 -2.30 5.18
CA ALA A 460 29.51 -1.71 4.56
C ALA A 460 28.66 -1.03 5.63
N ARG A 461 28.33 0.26 5.45
CA ARG A 461 27.25 0.92 6.19
C ARG A 461 26.02 0.91 5.32
N PHE A 462 24.86 0.66 5.91
CA PHE A 462 23.61 0.57 5.15
C PHE A 462 22.45 1.26 5.85
N VAL A 463 21.53 1.71 5.02
CA VAL A 463 20.22 2.22 5.37
C VAL A 463 19.23 1.42 4.54
N LEU A 464 18.36 0.66 5.19
CA LEU A 464 17.37 -0.17 4.54
C LEU A 464 15.97 0.21 5.03
N GLN A 465 14.98 -0.03 4.18
CA GLN A 465 13.58 0.18 4.51
C GLN A 465 12.87 -1.18 4.54
N ALA A 466 12.18 -1.46 5.65
CA ALA A 466 11.27 -2.59 5.75
C ALA A 466 10.14 -2.44 4.71
N GLN A 467 9.99 -3.45 3.86
CA GLN A 467 9.04 -3.51 2.75
C GLN A 467 7.67 -4.05 3.19
N VAL A 468 7.64 -4.88 4.23
CA VAL A 468 6.41 -5.50 4.76
C VAL A 468 6.28 -5.17 6.25
N LEU A 469 5.24 -4.43 6.61
CA LEU A 469 4.93 -4.11 8.01
C LEU A 469 3.74 -4.94 8.50
N PRO A 470 3.90 -5.81 9.51
CA PRO A 470 2.80 -6.64 10.04
C PRO A 470 1.63 -5.79 10.56
N GLY A 471 0.38 -6.16 10.22
CA GLY A 471 -0.83 -5.74 10.95
C GLY A 471 -1.07 -4.24 11.18
N GLY A 472 -0.50 -3.35 10.35
CA GLY A 472 -0.66 -1.89 10.47
C GLY A 472 0.61 -1.10 10.85
N GLY A 473 1.78 -1.75 10.94
CA GLY A 473 3.05 -1.06 11.22
C GLY A 473 3.93 -1.79 12.23
N LEU A 474 5.24 -1.52 12.19
CA LEU A 474 6.12 -1.84 13.32
C LEU A 474 5.77 -0.94 14.51
N ARG A 475 5.84 -1.47 15.73
CA ARG A 475 5.59 -0.72 16.95
C ARG A 475 6.91 -0.37 17.63
N ALA A 476 6.92 0.75 18.35
CA ALA A 476 8.02 1.03 19.25
C ALA A 476 8.14 -0.12 20.29
N GLY A 477 9.35 -0.67 20.42
CA GLY A 477 9.63 -1.82 21.27
C GLY A 477 9.61 -3.18 20.56
N ASP A 478 9.02 -3.29 19.35
CA ASP A 478 9.26 -4.48 18.51
C ASP A 478 10.75 -4.58 18.21
N VAL A 479 11.29 -5.78 18.11
CA VAL A 479 12.72 -5.98 17.86
C VAL A 479 12.99 -6.34 16.42
N ILE A 480 14.08 -5.80 15.88
CA ILE A 480 14.59 -6.09 14.54
C ILE A 480 15.84 -6.94 14.65
N SER A 481 15.97 -7.92 13.77
CA SER A 481 17.20 -8.70 13.58
C SER A 481 17.49 -8.84 12.08
N ALA A 482 18.70 -9.27 11.74
CA ALA A 482 19.11 -9.41 10.36
C ALA A 482 20.09 -10.57 10.15
N THR A 483 20.13 -11.09 8.93
CA THR A 483 21.18 -12.02 8.45
C THR A 483 21.90 -11.41 7.25
N ALA A 484 23.17 -11.74 7.06
CA ALA A 484 23.94 -11.44 5.85
C ALA A 484 24.14 -12.72 5.04
N THR A 485 23.93 -12.65 3.73
CA THR A 485 24.24 -13.74 2.79
C THR A 485 25.16 -13.23 1.70
N ASP A 486 26.30 -13.89 1.50
CA ASP A 486 27.23 -13.57 0.43
C ASP A 486 26.73 -14.02 -0.95
N ALA A 487 27.49 -13.74 -2.01
CA ALA A 487 27.13 -14.11 -3.37
C ALA A 487 27.19 -15.63 -3.65
N ASP A 488 27.98 -16.38 -2.86
CA ASP A 488 28.11 -17.83 -2.97
C ASP A 488 26.99 -18.57 -2.21
N GLY A 489 26.23 -17.86 -1.38
CA GLY A 489 25.10 -18.37 -0.60
C GLY A 489 25.45 -18.77 0.83
N ASN A 490 26.60 -18.35 1.37
CA ASN A 490 26.93 -18.48 2.78
C ASN A 490 26.12 -17.45 3.58
N THR A 491 25.27 -17.93 4.48
CA THR A 491 24.45 -17.07 5.34
C THR A 491 24.92 -17.11 6.79
N SER A 492 25.01 -15.93 7.41
CA SER A 492 25.26 -15.72 8.84
C SER A 492 24.13 -16.25 9.72
N GLU A 493 24.37 -16.37 11.03
CA GLU A 493 23.28 -16.38 12.02
C GLU A 493 22.57 -15.02 12.12
N LEU A 494 21.56 -14.94 12.99
CA LEU A 494 20.83 -13.71 13.27
C LEU A 494 21.66 -12.74 14.12
N SER A 495 21.59 -11.46 13.73
CA SER A 495 22.16 -10.35 14.50
C SER A 495 21.58 -10.26 15.92
N PRO A 496 22.22 -9.53 16.84
CA PRO A 496 21.57 -9.07 18.06
C PRO A 496 20.26 -8.37 17.73
N CYS A 497 19.27 -8.56 18.59
CA CYS A 497 18.02 -7.83 18.50
C CYS A 497 18.26 -6.34 18.75
N LEU A 498 17.67 -5.49 17.91
CA LEU A 498 17.62 -4.05 18.13
C LEU A 498 16.15 -3.62 18.30
N PRO A 499 15.76 -3.04 19.46
CA PRO A 499 14.41 -2.52 19.63
C PRO A 499 14.17 -1.32 18.70
N ALA A 500 13.05 -1.35 17.98
CA ALA A 500 12.57 -0.24 17.19
C ALA A 500 12.14 0.91 18.10
N THR A 501 12.61 2.10 17.77
CA THR A 501 12.26 3.34 18.48
C THR A 501 11.02 3.97 17.85
N ALA A 502 10.26 4.72 18.64
CA ALA A 502 9.15 5.50 18.11
C ALA A 502 9.68 6.55 17.13
N ALA A 503 9.15 6.56 15.91
CA ALA A 503 9.48 7.60 14.93
C ALA A 503 9.06 8.98 15.47
N PRO A 504 9.99 9.94 15.62
CA PRO A 504 9.62 11.27 16.09
C PRO A 504 8.83 12.02 15.03
N THR A 505 7.90 12.85 15.49
CA THR A 505 7.25 13.85 14.64
C THR A 505 8.22 15.02 14.45
N PRO A 506 8.57 15.38 13.21
CA PRO A 506 9.43 16.53 12.94
C PRO A 506 8.82 17.85 13.44
N GLN A 507 9.66 18.86 13.62
CA GLN A 507 9.24 20.24 13.87
C GLN A 507 9.37 21.07 12.59
N VAL A 508 8.32 21.80 12.25
CA VAL A 508 8.30 22.68 11.06
C VAL A 508 8.79 24.07 11.42
N GLN A 509 9.68 24.58 10.60
CA GLN A 509 10.07 25.97 10.56
C GLN A 509 9.84 26.49 9.14
N ALA A 510 8.87 27.39 9.00
CA ALA A 510 8.56 28.10 7.77
C ALA A 510 8.45 29.60 8.08
N PRO A 511 8.86 30.48 7.16
CA PRO A 511 8.56 31.90 7.30
C PRO A 511 7.04 32.09 7.25
N ALA A 512 6.52 33.01 8.06
CA ALA A 512 5.14 33.45 7.93
C ALA A 512 4.95 34.01 6.51
N LEU A 513 3.87 33.59 5.84
CA LEU A 513 3.45 34.26 4.63
C LEU A 513 2.98 35.67 5.00
N PRO A 514 3.31 36.69 4.20
CA PRO A 514 2.72 38.01 4.39
C PRO A 514 1.19 37.89 4.38
N SER A 515 0.51 38.74 5.14
CA SER A 515 -0.94 38.87 5.08
C SER A 515 -1.30 40.33 5.39
N PRO A 516 -2.17 40.96 4.59
CA PRO A 516 -2.83 40.44 3.40
C PRO A 516 -1.90 40.26 2.18
N LEU A 517 -2.33 39.46 1.18
CA LEU A 517 -1.62 39.23 -0.09
C LEU A 517 -2.55 39.37 -1.31
N PRO A 518 -2.04 39.83 -2.46
CA PRO A 518 -2.85 39.87 -3.67
C PRO A 518 -3.05 38.47 -4.28
N ALA A 519 -4.28 38.19 -4.72
CA ALA A 519 -4.59 37.09 -5.62
C ALA A 519 -3.83 37.26 -6.95
N HIS A 520 -3.45 36.14 -7.57
CA HIS A 520 -2.69 36.11 -8.83
C HIS A 520 -1.33 36.84 -8.83
N GLY A 521 -0.80 37.20 -7.65
CA GLY A 521 0.47 37.91 -7.56
C GLY A 521 1.64 37.15 -8.19
N GLY A 522 2.71 37.84 -8.56
CA GLY A 522 3.89 37.24 -9.17
C GLY A 522 4.49 36.04 -8.41
N PRO A 523 5.37 35.25 -9.06
CA PRO A 523 5.86 33.98 -8.52
C PRO A 523 6.51 34.17 -7.15
N ARG A 524 6.12 33.30 -6.20
CA ARG A 524 6.63 33.30 -4.83
C ARG A 524 7.35 31.99 -4.53
N GLN A 525 8.27 32.03 -3.57
CA GLN A 525 8.93 30.84 -3.05
C GLN A 525 8.60 30.68 -1.58
N LEU A 526 8.19 29.47 -1.19
CA LEU A 526 8.10 29.09 0.22
C LEU A 526 9.23 28.12 0.55
N ALA A 527 10.07 28.52 1.51
CA ALA A 527 11.11 27.68 2.07
C ALA A 527 10.62 27.04 3.36
N VAL A 528 10.62 25.71 3.42
CA VAL A 528 10.26 24.93 4.61
C VAL A 528 11.49 24.18 5.08
N GLU A 529 11.76 24.25 6.39
CA GLU A 529 12.72 23.39 7.08
C GLU A 529 11.98 22.49 8.09
N LEU A 530 12.13 21.18 7.94
CA LEU A 530 11.69 20.17 8.89
C LEU A 530 12.90 19.69 9.70
N ARG A 531 12.86 19.94 11.00
CA ARG A 531 13.89 19.54 11.95
C ARG A 531 13.47 18.31 12.72
N SER A 532 14.44 17.52 13.15
CA SER A 532 14.21 16.30 13.92
C SER A 532 15.17 16.23 15.11
N SER A 533 14.78 15.48 16.13
CA SER A 533 15.67 15.08 17.22
C SER A 533 16.65 13.99 16.80
N LEU A 534 16.42 13.31 15.67
CA LEU A 534 17.36 12.38 15.07
C LEU A 534 18.47 13.13 14.32
N ALA A 535 19.66 12.55 14.28
CA ALA A 535 20.75 13.05 13.45
C ALA A 535 20.41 12.97 11.95
N ARG A 536 19.59 11.98 11.57
CA ARG A 536 19.01 11.89 10.23
C ARG A 536 17.91 12.93 10.08
N LEU A 537 18.03 13.76 9.04
CA LEU A 537 17.01 14.76 8.72
C LEU A 537 15.85 14.13 7.93
N PRO A 538 14.62 14.67 8.05
CA PRO A 538 13.46 14.21 7.30
C PRO A 538 13.67 14.28 5.78
N GLU A 539 13.21 13.25 5.08
CA GLU A 539 13.22 13.13 3.62
C GLU A 539 11.83 12.76 3.09
N GLY A 540 11.60 12.92 1.79
CA GLY A 540 10.34 12.48 1.16
C GLY A 540 9.39 13.62 0.83
N ARG A 541 8.14 13.28 0.53
CA ARG A 541 7.20 14.20 -0.10
C ARG A 541 6.49 15.10 0.90
N VAL A 542 6.40 16.36 0.54
CA VAL A 542 5.62 17.38 1.23
C VAL A 542 4.66 18.02 0.25
N GLU A 543 3.45 18.30 0.72
CA GLU A 543 2.47 19.11 0.02
C GLU A 543 2.13 20.35 0.85
N LEU A 544 2.06 21.50 0.19
CA LEU A 544 1.45 22.70 0.75
C LEU A 544 0.01 22.77 0.27
N ARG A 545 -0.88 23.05 1.21
CA ARG A 545 -2.32 23.13 0.98
C ARG A 545 -2.83 24.48 1.45
N ALA A 546 -3.73 25.05 0.67
CA ALA A 546 -4.57 26.15 1.10
C ALA A 546 -5.95 25.57 1.43
N VAL A 547 -6.41 25.82 2.65
CA VAL A 547 -7.70 25.34 3.16
C VAL A 547 -8.58 26.56 3.40
N SER A 548 -9.71 26.63 2.71
CA SER A 548 -10.74 27.66 2.92
C SER A 548 -12.02 27.03 3.47
N ALA A 549 -13.05 27.84 3.73
CA ALA A 549 -14.38 27.34 4.10
C ALA A 549 -15.02 26.44 3.01
N THR A 550 -14.61 26.64 1.75
CA THR A 550 -15.21 26.04 0.56
C THR A 550 -14.45 24.85 0.01
N GLY A 551 -13.20 24.62 0.44
CA GLY A 551 -12.43 23.44 0.04
C GLY A 551 -10.93 23.54 0.32
N GLU A 552 -10.19 22.57 -0.22
CA GLU A 552 -8.72 22.54 -0.14
C GLU A 552 -8.11 22.53 -1.55
N ALA A 553 -7.04 23.30 -1.74
CA ALA A 553 -6.24 23.30 -2.96
C ALA A 553 -4.77 23.00 -2.65
N ILE A 554 -4.13 22.18 -3.47
CA ILE A 554 -2.68 21.95 -3.38
C ILE A 554 -1.98 23.13 -4.04
N LEU A 555 -1.27 23.92 -3.23
CA LEU A 555 -0.49 25.07 -3.67
C LEU A 555 0.79 24.66 -4.37
N GLY A 556 1.34 23.53 -3.95
CA GLY A 556 2.56 22.97 -4.51
C GLY A 556 2.99 21.72 -3.78
N SER A 557 3.88 20.96 -4.39
CA SER A 557 4.47 19.77 -3.78
C SER A 557 5.95 19.70 -4.10
N GLY A 558 6.70 19.05 -3.23
CA GLY A 558 8.13 18.86 -3.46
C GLY A 558 8.71 17.75 -2.59
N LEU A 559 9.97 17.43 -2.87
CA LEU A 559 10.74 16.45 -2.12
C LEU A 559 11.67 17.17 -1.15
N LEU A 560 11.53 16.87 0.13
CA LEU A 560 12.50 17.24 1.14
C LEU A 560 13.83 16.57 0.83
N SER A 561 14.89 17.38 0.87
CA SER A 561 16.26 16.91 0.86
C SER A 561 16.99 17.53 2.05
N ALA A 562 17.56 16.68 2.90
CA ALA A 562 18.21 17.10 4.14
C ALA A 562 17.32 18.03 5.01
N GLY A 563 16.05 17.65 5.18
CA GLY A 563 15.07 18.41 5.97
C GLY A 563 14.67 19.75 5.35
N ARG A 564 15.06 20.07 4.12
CA ARG A 564 14.74 21.35 3.48
C ARG A 564 14.01 21.14 2.17
N LEU A 565 13.05 22.02 1.92
CA LEU A 565 12.31 22.07 0.68
C LEU A 565 12.07 23.52 0.29
N ARG A 566 12.18 23.80 -1.01
CA ARG A 566 11.67 25.02 -1.64
C ARG A 566 10.52 24.63 -2.54
N ILE A 567 9.37 25.24 -2.32
CA ILE A 567 8.22 25.10 -3.21
C ILE A 567 8.12 26.40 -3.99
N ASP A 568 8.31 26.29 -5.30
CA ASP A 568 8.07 27.37 -6.24
C ASP A 568 6.56 27.45 -6.52
N ALA A 569 5.97 28.62 -6.33
CA ALA A 569 4.60 28.89 -6.75
C ALA A 569 4.51 28.87 -8.29
N PRO A 570 3.32 28.62 -8.86
CA PRO A 570 3.11 28.85 -10.29
C PRO A 570 3.33 30.32 -10.65
N LEU A 571 3.40 30.63 -11.95
CA LEU A 571 3.69 31.98 -12.44
C LEU A 571 2.71 33.05 -11.91
N SER A 572 1.47 32.65 -11.64
CA SER A 572 0.42 33.48 -11.05
C SER A 572 0.42 33.46 -9.51
N GLY A 573 1.50 32.98 -8.86
CA GLY A 573 1.58 32.89 -7.40
C GLY A 573 0.75 31.75 -6.79
N PHE A 574 0.82 31.59 -5.48
CA PHE A 574 0.16 30.47 -4.79
C PHE A 574 -1.36 30.54 -4.84
N PHE A 575 -1.93 31.75 -4.79
CA PHE A 575 -3.36 31.93 -4.59
C PHE A 575 -4.02 32.47 -5.86
N PRO A 576 -4.86 31.66 -6.51
CA PRO A 576 -5.62 32.12 -7.66
C PRO A 576 -6.83 32.98 -7.26
N PHE A 577 -7.37 32.86 -6.04
CA PHE A 577 -8.58 33.61 -5.65
C PHE A 577 -8.35 34.38 -4.36
N ALA A 578 -9.14 35.44 -4.18
CA ALA A 578 -9.24 36.13 -2.89
C ALA A 578 -9.92 35.23 -1.84
N GLY A 579 -10.08 35.75 -0.63
CA GLY A 579 -10.65 35.05 0.50
C GLY A 579 -9.59 34.65 1.53
N ARG A 580 -10.02 33.90 2.53
CA ARG A 580 -9.20 33.52 3.68
C ARG A 580 -8.76 32.06 3.59
N TYR A 581 -7.45 31.84 3.71
CA TYR A 581 -6.85 30.52 3.60
C TYR A 581 -6.02 30.18 4.84
N ALA A 582 -6.30 29.03 5.45
CA ALA A 582 -5.37 28.37 6.35
C ALA A 582 -4.33 27.62 5.50
N ILE A 583 -3.06 27.94 5.69
CA ILE A 583 -1.97 27.31 4.94
C ILE A 583 -1.46 26.14 5.74
N GLU A 584 -1.61 24.95 5.20
CA GLU A 584 -1.20 23.72 5.84
C GLU A 584 -0.05 23.06 5.09
N LEU A 585 0.85 22.47 5.87
CA LEU A 585 1.88 21.60 5.38
C LEU A 585 1.52 20.17 5.72
N ASP A 586 1.52 19.30 4.70
CA ASP A 586 1.32 17.87 4.84
C ASP A 586 2.60 17.12 4.46
N TYR A 587 3.26 16.53 5.45
CA TYR A 587 4.42 15.66 5.31
C TYR A 587 4.00 14.20 5.49
N ALA A 588 4.21 13.39 4.46
CA ALA A 588 3.80 11.98 4.47
C ALA A 588 4.58 11.08 5.45
N GLY A 589 5.67 11.58 6.03
CA GLY A 589 6.62 10.78 6.79
C GLY A 589 7.63 10.08 5.88
N ASP A 590 8.64 9.47 6.51
CA ASP A 590 9.61 8.60 5.86
C ASP A 590 9.82 7.33 6.71
N GLY A 591 10.84 6.54 6.37
CA GLY A 591 11.22 5.35 7.15
C GLY A 591 11.60 5.63 8.60
N PHE A 592 11.89 6.87 8.95
CA PHE A 592 12.49 7.27 10.23
C PHE A 592 11.61 8.24 11.03
N HIS A 593 10.76 9.02 10.36
CA HIS A 593 9.97 10.11 10.90
C HIS A 593 8.47 9.89 10.69
N ALA A 594 7.67 10.30 11.67
CA ALA A 594 6.23 10.26 11.57
C ALA A 594 5.71 11.32 10.58
N PRO A 595 4.56 11.07 9.92
CA PRO A 595 3.85 12.06 9.14
C PRO A 595 3.41 13.21 10.03
N LEU A 596 3.25 14.37 9.42
CA LEU A 596 2.87 15.59 10.09
C LEU A 596 1.98 16.41 9.16
N ARG A 597 0.79 16.75 9.63
CA ARG A 597 -0.04 17.81 9.05
C ARG A 597 -0.13 18.96 10.04
N THR A 598 0.26 20.16 9.64
CA THR A 598 0.31 21.32 10.54
C THR A 598 0.02 22.63 9.82
N SER A 599 -0.61 23.58 10.52
CA SER A 599 -0.85 24.92 10.00
C SER A 599 0.41 25.77 10.09
N LEU A 600 0.71 26.47 9.00
CA LEU A 600 1.75 27.49 8.88
C LEU A 600 1.22 28.91 9.17
N GLY A 601 -0.09 29.03 9.38
CA GLY A 601 -0.79 30.30 9.62
C GLY A 601 -1.90 30.57 8.61
N ASP A 602 -2.69 31.60 8.90
CA ASP A 602 -3.73 32.09 8.02
C ASP A 602 -3.17 33.20 7.12
N VAL A 603 -3.68 33.25 5.89
CA VAL A 603 -3.41 34.32 4.93
C VAL A 603 -4.74 34.85 4.43
N VAL A 604 -4.91 36.18 4.52
CA VAL A 604 -5.95 36.90 3.81
C VAL A 604 -5.44 37.20 2.42
N VAL A 605 -6.14 36.70 1.41
CA VAL A 605 -5.87 37.00 0.01
C VAL A 605 -6.94 37.96 -0.46
N PHE A 606 -6.55 39.10 -1.00
CA PHE A 606 -7.48 40.09 -1.53
C PHE A 606 -7.28 40.22 -3.05
N ARG A 607 -8.24 40.83 -3.74
CA ARG A 607 -8.07 41.15 -5.16
C ARG A 607 -7.43 42.53 -5.29
N PRO A 608 -6.21 42.65 -5.85
CA PRO A 608 -5.60 43.96 -6.04
C PRO A 608 -6.32 44.76 -7.13
N ALA A 609 -6.28 46.09 -7.03
CA ALA A 609 -6.61 46.95 -8.18
C ALA A 609 -5.63 46.68 -9.34
N LEU A 610 -6.17 46.61 -10.56
CA LEU A 610 -5.52 46.08 -11.75
C LEU A 610 -4.31 46.88 -12.28
N ALA A 611 -3.97 48.00 -11.65
CA ALA A 611 -2.79 48.80 -11.96
C ALA A 611 -1.46 48.16 -11.51
N LEU A 612 -1.49 47.01 -10.80
CA LEU A 612 -0.28 46.41 -10.24
C LEU A 612 0.31 45.26 -11.08
N GLU A 613 -0.45 44.41 -11.81
CA GLU A 613 0.13 43.23 -12.53
C GLU A 613 -0.47 42.80 -13.94
N SER A 614 -1.59 43.37 -14.47
CA SER A 614 -2.25 43.24 -15.84
C SER A 614 -2.88 41.87 -16.29
N ILE A 615 -4.09 41.74 -16.91
CA ILE A 615 -4.60 42.24 -18.24
C ILE A 615 -6.14 42.57 -18.33
N GLU A 616 -7.02 42.33 -17.34
CA GLU A 616 -8.49 42.56 -17.51
C GLU A 616 -9.06 43.60 -16.51
N ALA A 617 -8.93 44.90 -16.83
CA ALA A 617 -8.77 45.99 -15.87
C ALA A 617 -10.02 46.58 -15.18
N SER A 618 -9.83 46.91 -13.90
CA SER A 618 -10.72 47.65 -13.02
C SER A 618 -9.90 48.65 -12.20
N SER A 619 -10.24 49.91 -12.39
CA SER A 619 -9.58 51.07 -11.85
C SER A 619 -10.61 52.16 -11.93
N LEU A 620 -10.77 52.98 -10.89
CA LEU A 620 -11.80 54.02 -10.87
C LEU A 620 -11.85 54.76 -12.20
N VAL A 621 -13.03 54.80 -12.81
CA VAL A 621 -13.26 55.52 -14.06
C VAL A 621 -14.00 56.82 -13.75
N ARG A 622 -13.76 57.85 -14.55
CA ARG A 622 -14.56 59.06 -14.55
C ARG A 622 -14.86 59.50 -15.96
N ARG A 623 -16.00 60.15 -16.10
CA ARG A 623 -16.49 60.75 -17.34
C ARG A 623 -16.45 62.26 -17.21
N ASP A 624 -15.75 62.94 -18.10
CA ASP A 624 -15.86 64.38 -18.26
C ASP A 624 -17.31 64.75 -18.61
N VAL A 625 -17.94 65.56 -17.78
CA VAL A 625 -19.36 65.94 -17.94
C VAL A 625 -19.56 66.82 -19.19
N SER A 626 -18.54 67.57 -19.58
CA SER A 626 -18.58 68.52 -20.69
C SER A 626 -18.29 67.86 -22.05
N SER A 627 -17.27 67.01 -22.13
CA SER A 627 -16.85 66.35 -23.37
C SER A 627 -17.46 64.96 -23.54
N GLY A 628 -17.81 64.30 -22.43
CA GLY A 628 -18.23 62.90 -22.40
C GLY A 628 -17.08 61.89 -22.48
N ASP A 629 -15.83 62.35 -22.49
CA ASP A 629 -14.64 61.50 -22.53
C ASP A 629 -14.45 60.75 -21.21
N TYR A 630 -13.86 59.56 -21.26
CA TYR A 630 -13.59 58.74 -20.08
C TYR A 630 -12.10 58.68 -19.74
N GLU A 631 -11.80 58.60 -18.46
CA GLU A 631 -10.45 58.43 -17.91
C GLU A 631 -10.45 57.40 -16.78
N TYR A 632 -9.36 56.66 -16.61
CA TYR A 632 -9.19 55.73 -15.49
C TYR A 632 -8.03 56.14 -14.57
N LEU A 633 -8.14 55.84 -13.27
CA LEU A 633 -7.11 56.13 -12.28
C LEU A 633 -6.05 55.02 -12.27
N SER A 634 -4.82 55.33 -12.71
CA SER A 634 -3.69 54.44 -12.48
C SER A 634 -3.20 54.58 -11.05
N VAL A 635 -3.44 53.55 -10.22
CA VAL A 635 -2.93 53.50 -8.83
C VAL A 635 -1.41 53.51 -8.81
N ALA A 636 -0.75 52.85 -9.78
CA ALA A 636 0.71 52.81 -9.87
C ALA A 636 1.31 54.22 -10.01
N SER A 637 0.81 55.04 -10.94
CA SER A 637 1.31 56.40 -11.16
C SER A 637 0.58 57.47 -10.33
N ALA A 638 -0.52 57.12 -9.66
CA ALA A 638 -1.44 58.06 -9.02
C ALA A 638 -1.89 59.18 -9.99
N SER A 639 -2.29 58.81 -11.21
CA SER A 639 -2.72 59.77 -12.24
C SER A 639 -3.89 59.25 -13.05
N TRP A 640 -4.73 60.18 -13.51
CA TRP A 640 -5.83 59.89 -14.43
C TRP A 640 -5.31 59.76 -15.86
N ILE A 641 -5.67 58.67 -16.54
CA ILE A 641 -5.25 58.36 -17.90
C ILE A 641 -6.47 58.36 -18.81
N LYS A 642 -6.43 59.16 -19.87
CA LYS A 642 -7.51 59.27 -20.85
C LYS A 642 -7.66 58.00 -21.69
N LEU A 643 -8.89 57.55 -21.87
CA LEU A 643 -9.24 56.40 -22.72
C LEU A 643 -9.41 56.88 -24.19
N PRO A 644 -8.68 56.32 -25.17
CA PRO A 644 -8.80 56.73 -26.58
C PRO A 644 -10.12 56.20 -27.18
N LEU A 645 -10.95 57.09 -27.75
CA LEU A 645 -12.31 56.77 -28.23
C LEU A 645 -12.51 57.17 -29.70
N ASP A 646 -12.91 56.21 -30.55
CA ASP A 646 -13.73 56.45 -31.73
C ASP A 646 -14.99 55.54 -31.61
N SER A 647 -16.18 56.14 -31.63
CA SER A 647 -17.54 55.56 -31.49
C SER A 647 -18.03 55.04 -30.12
N ARG A 648 -18.67 55.93 -29.35
CA ARG A 648 -19.87 55.79 -28.47
C ARG A 648 -20.35 54.37 -28.04
N LEU A 649 -19.59 53.57 -27.29
CA LEU A 649 -20.09 52.32 -26.67
C LEU A 649 -19.70 52.17 -25.19
N PRO A 650 -20.54 51.46 -24.38
CA PRO A 650 -20.42 51.38 -22.93
C PRO A 650 -19.29 50.44 -22.48
N TRP A 651 -18.45 50.93 -21.58
CA TRP A 651 -17.49 50.14 -20.82
C TRP A 651 -18.21 49.44 -19.67
N ILE A 652 -17.76 48.24 -19.32
CA ILE A 652 -18.42 47.41 -18.32
C ILE A 652 -18.07 47.92 -16.92
N ASP A 653 -19.09 48.45 -16.24
CA ASP A 653 -19.12 48.86 -14.84
C ASP A 653 -19.68 47.70 -14.00
N GLY A 654 -18.96 47.33 -12.95
CA GLY A 654 -19.26 46.19 -12.08
C GLY A 654 -19.88 46.56 -10.73
N GLU A 655 -20.43 47.77 -10.57
CA GLU A 655 -21.35 48.05 -9.47
C GLU A 655 -22.45 49.05 -9.88
N ARG A 656 -23.71 48.62 -9.84
CA ARG A 656 -24.84 49.49 -10.21
C ARG A 656 -25.17 50.52 -9.10
N ILE A 657 -25.05 51.82 -9.41
CA ILE A 657 -25.59 52.92 -8.58
C ILE A 657 -27.12 52.86 -8.57
N ALA A 658 -27.71 53.08 -7.39
CA ALA A 658 -29.15 53.12 -7.12
C ALA A 658 -30.06 53.64 -8.26
N ASN A 659 -31.01 52.79 -8.68
CA ASN A 659 -32.22 53.05 -9.48
C ASN A 659 -32.50 54.51 -9.90
N ALA A 660 -31.77 55.03 -10.89
CA ALA A 660 -32.28 56.10 -11.72
C ALA A 660 -32.83 55.47 -13.01
N ALA A 661 -34.15 55.35 -13.11
CA ALA A 661 -34.78 54.93 -14.35
C ALA A 661 -34.37 55.88 -15.48
N GLY A 662 -33.53 55.43 -16.41
CA GLY A 662 -33.08 56.22 -17.56
C GLY A 662 -31.58 56.41 -17.71
N ASP A 663 -30.74 55.58 -17.08
CA ASP A 663 -29.30 55.57 -17.37
C ASP A 663 -29.04 55.37 -18.89
N PRO A 664 -28.25 56.23 -19.55
CA PRO A 664 -27.82 56.03 -20.93
C PRO A 664 -27.19 54.65 -21.19
N LEU A 665 -26.56 54.03 -20.18
CA LEU A 665 -26.00 52.68 -20.26
C LEU A 665 -27.10 51.64 -20.52
N ASP A 666 -28.20 51.69 -19.76
CA ASP A 666 -29.37 50.81 -19.92
C ASP A 666 -30.07 50.99 -21.28
N ARG A 667 -30.07 52.23 -21.81
CA ARG A 667 -30.62 52.52 -23.14
C ARG A 667 -29.74 52.02 -24.29
N ALA A 668 -28.42 52.06 -24.13
CA ALA A 668 -27.49 51.51 -25.12
C ALA A 668 -27.58 49.97 -25.18
N LEU A 669 -27.82 49.33 -24.04
CA LEU A 669 -27.94 47.87 -23.92
C LEU A 669 -29.27 47.29 -24.44
N ALA A 670 -30.34 48.10 -24.55
CA ALA A 670 -31.67 47.62 -24.93
C ALA A 670 -31.95 47.58 -26.45
N GLY A 671 -31.09 48.16 -27.29
CA GLY A 671 -31.42 48.44 -28.71
C GLY A 671 -30.61 47.69 -29.78
N GLU A 672 -29.40 47.22 -29.47
CA GLU A 672 -28.49 46.61 -30.45
C GLU A 672 -28.05 45.23 -29.95
N ARG A 673 -27.95 44.24 -30.83
CA ARG A 673 -27.56 42.87 -30.49
C ARG A 673 -26.29 42.88 -29.64
N SER A 674 -26.39 42.47 -28.38
CA SER A 674 -25.39 41.96 -27.42
C SER A 674 -23.91 41.97 -27.86
N GLN A 675 -23.38 43.13 -28.25
CA GLN A 675 -21.99 43.37 -28.60
C GLN A 675 -21.44 44.40 -27.62
N TYR A 676 -20.56 43.92 -26.75
CA TYR A 676 -19.85 44.66 -25.73
C TYR A 676 -18.43 44.95 -26.25
N GLN A 677 -17.72 45.89 -25.66
CA GLN A 677 -16.34 46.19 -26.04
C GLN A 677 -15.41 46.14 -24.83
N VAL A 678 -14.30 45.40 -24.94
CA VAL A 678 -13.21 45.43 -23.95
C VAL A 678 -12.09 46.30 -24.48
N GLY A 679 -11.61 47.22 -23.65
CA GLY A 679 -10.41 48.00 -23.91
C GLY A 679 -9.21 47.33 -23.26
N ASP A 680 -8.10 47.17 -23.98
CA ASP A 680 -6.84 46.87 -23.33
C ASP A 680 -6.29 48.15 -22.66
N GLY A 681 -5.54 47.98 -21.56
CA GLY A 681 -4.90 49.10 -20.84
C GLY A 681 -3.82 49.85 -21.64
N ARG A 682 -3.73 49.62 -22.95
CA ARG A 682 -2.86 50.30 -23.93
C ARG A 682 -3.68 51.04 -25.00
N GLY A 683 -5.01 51.07 -24.88
CA GLY A 683 -5.92 51.81 -25.76
C GLY A 683 -6.43 51.03 -26.98
N GLY A 684 -6.18 49.71 -27.08
CA GLY A 684 -6.81 48.83 -28.06
C GLY A 684 -8.23 48.45 -27.64
N VAL A 685 -9.16 48.27 -28.58
CA VAL A 685 -10.57 47.92 -28.29
C VAL A 685 -10.98 46.69 -29.10
N ALA A 686 -11.62 45.71 -28.46
CA ALA A 686 -12.13 44.50 -29.10
C ALA A 686 -13.63 44.29 -28.79
N ALA A 687 -14.42 43.92 -29.80
CA ALA A 687 -15.81 43.57 -29.62
C ALA A 687 -15.95 42.13 -29.09
N ILE A 688 -16.73 41.97 -28.03
CA ILE A 688 -17.05 40.71 -27.33
C ILE A 688 -18.57 40.55 -27.32
N GLY A 689 -19.09 39.33 -27.49
CA GLY A 689 -20.54 39.07 -27.49
C GLY A 689 -20.90 38.01 -26.47
N SER A 690 -22.13 38.08 -25.93
CA SER A 690 -22.70 37.03 -25.09
C SER A 690 -23.81 36.29 -25.85
N ALA A 691 -23.81 34.97 -25.76
CA ALA A 691 -24.85 34.13 -26.35
C ALA A 691 -26.09 34.00 -25.44
N LEU A 692 -25.93 34.27 -24.13
CA LEU A 692 -26.99 34.12 -23.13
C LEU A 692 -27.69 35.45 -22.75
N LEU A 693 -27.03 36.59 -22.95
CA LEU A 693 -27.63 37.91 -22.69
C LEU A 693 -28.43 38.40 -23.90
N GLY A 694 -29.70 37.99 -23.99
CA GLY A 694 -30.66 38.48 -24.99
C GLY A 694 -31.25 39.86 -24.66
N PRO A 695 -32.06 40.46 -25.55
CA PRO A 695 -32.63 41.81 -25.36
C PRO A 695 -33.58 41.94 -24.15
N ASP A 696 -34.14 40.81 -23.70
CA ASP A 696 -35.06 40.74 -22.56
C ASP A 696 -34.35 40.49 -21.21
N VAL A 697 -33.02 40.37 -21.21
CA VAL A 697 -32.21 40.14 -20.01
C VAL A 697 -31.51 41.45 -19.60
N GLU A 698 -31.75 41.87 -18.36
CA GLU A 698 -31.07 43.00 -17.70
C GLU A 698 -29.89 42.47 -16.90
N VAL A 699 -28.68 42.98 -17.13
CA VAL A 699 -27.53 42.73 -16.24
C VAL A 699 -27.65 43.67 -15.04
N LEU A 700 -27.69 43.10 -13.84
CA LEU A 700 -27.86 43.84 -12.59
C LEU A 700 -26.54 44.20 -11.92
N ASP A 701 -25.59 43.28 -11.97
CA ASP A 701 -24.24 43.44 -11.42
C ASP A 701 -23.27 42.49 -12.10
N LEU A 702 -21.99 42.87 -12.14
CA LEU A 702 -20.93 41.92 -12.45
C LEU A 702 -20.25 41.46 -11.19
N VAL A 703 -20.09 40.15 -11.11
CA VAL A 703 -19.65 39.48 -9.91
C VAL A 703 -18.61 38.43 -10.25
N GLN A 704 -17.99 37.84 -9.22
CA GLN A 704 -17.22 36.62 -9.38
C GLN A 704 -17.70 35.64 -8.32
N ILE A 705 -18.52 34.70 -8.76
CA ILE A 705 -19.31 33.80 -7.92
C ILE A 705 -18.93 32.33 -8.10
N ASP A 706 -17.96 32.01 -8.97
CA ASP A 706 -17.57 30.65 -9.31
C ASP A 706 -16.08 30.30 -9.17
N ALA A 707 -15.31 31.20 -8.55
CA ALA A 707 -13.89 31.03 -8.28
C ALA A 707 -13.09 30.73 -9.55
N ASP A 708 -13.34 31.52 -10.59
CA ASP A 708 -12.46 31.62 -11.74
C ASP A 708 -12.00 33.10 -11.91
N PRO A 709 -11.01 33.40 -12.77
CA PRO A 709 -10.53 34.77 -12.93
C PRO A 709 -11.44 35.63 -13.84
N ARG A 710 -12.44 35.04 -14.49
CA ARG A 710 -13.32 35.68 -15.46
C ARG A 710 -14.49 36.35 -14.75
N ALA A 711 -15.13 37.30 -15.42
CA ALA A 711 -16.31 37.94 -14.90
C ALA A 711 -17.54 37.03 -15.01
N ASP A 712 -18.42 37.13 -14.01
CA ASP A 712 -19.78 36.60 -14.01
C ASP A 712 -20.78 37.75 -13.93
N ALA A 713 -22.07 37.45 -14.13
CA ALA A 713 -23.13 38.44 -14.00
C ALA A 713 -24.30 37.94 -13.15
N VAL A 714 -24.90 38.84 -12.39
CA VAL A 714 -26.27 38.67 -11.86
C VAL A 714 -27.22 39.33 -12.86
N VAL A 715 -28.28 38.64 -13.23
CA VAL A 715 -29.20 39.08 -14.27
C VAL A 715 -30.66 39.04 -13.80
N ARG A 716 -31.50 39.84 -14.46
CA ARG A 716 -32.95 39.81 -14.34
C ARG A 716 -33.59 39.61 -15.70
N ASP A 717 -34.54 38.69 -15.78
CA ASP A 717 -35.42 38.60 -16.94
C ASP A 717 -36.50 39.69 -16.85
N ARG A 718 -36.58 40.58 -17.86
CA ARG A 718 -37.51 41.73 -17.87
C ARG A 718 -38.98 41.31 -18.06
N GLY A 719 -39.23 40.17 -18.70
CA GLY A 719 -40.58 39.67 -18.97
C GLY A 719 -41.22 39.01 -17.75
N THR A 720 -40.44 38.28 -16.98
CA THR A 720 -40.87 37.46 -15.83
C THR A 720 -40.50 38.06 -14.49
N GLY A 721 -39.52 38.97 -14.45
CA GLY A 721 -38.98 39.58 -13.24
C GLY A 721 -38.04 38.68 -12.44
N ARG A 722 -37.76 37.45 -12.91
CA ARG A 722 -36.93 36.45 -12.22
C ARG A 722 -35.45 36.78 -12.27
N TYR A 723 -34.72 36.33 -11.25
CA TYR A 723 -33.29 36.53 -11.11
C TYR A 723 -32.50 35.30 -11.55
N GLY A 724 -31.30 35.53 -12.07
CA GLY A 724 -30.38 34.48 -12.48
C GLY A 724 -28.93 34.92 -12.40
N THR A 725 -28.03 34.00 -12.71
CA THR A 725 -26.59 34.24 -12.88
C THR A 725 -26.15 33.82 -14.27
N VAL A 726 -25.12 34.46 -14.80
CA VAL A 726 -24.42 34.05 -16.02
C VAL A 726 -22.94 33.95 -15.70
N LEU A 727 -22.40 32.73 -15.72
CA LEU A 727 -21.00 32.47 -15.44
C LEU A 727 -20.13 32.68 -16.69
N CYS A 728 -18.89 33.11 -16.49
CA CYS A 728 -17.90 33.37 -17.54
C CYS A 728 -18.46 34.26 -18.67
N VAL A 729 -19.15 35.33 -18.31
CA VAL A 729 -19.85 36.21 -19.25
C VAL A 729 -18.85 36.94 -20.16
N PHE A 730 -19.24 37.19 -21.42
CA PHE A 730 -18.47 37.96 -22.41
C PHE A 730 -17.18 37.31 -22.96
N VAL A 731 -16.99 36.01 -22.74
CA VAL A 731 -15.83 35.29 -23.28
C VAL A 731 -16.20 34.55 -24.56
N SER A 732 -15.38 34.69 -25.61
CA SER A 732 -15.62 34.10 -26.94
C SER A 732 -15.53 32.56 -27.01
N GLU A 733 -15.12 31.89 -25.92
CA GLU A 733 -14.80 30.45 -25.89
C GLU A 733 -15.98 29.53 -25.51
N GLY A 734 -17.22 30.04 -25.49
CA GLY A 734 -18.42 29.20 -25.29
C GLY A 734 -18.53 28.58 -23.88
N CYS A 735 -17.86 29.18 -22.89
CA CYS A 735 -17.92 28.75 -21.49
C CYS A 735 -19.13 29.33 -20.72
N GLU A 736 -19.92 30.23 -21.32
CA GLU A 736 -21.06 30.88 -20.68
C GLU A 736 -22.11 29.87 -20.18
N ARG A 737 -22.58 30.05 -18.94
CA ARG A 737 -23.62 29.21 -18.33
C ARG A 737 -24.59 30.04 -17.53
N SER A 738 -25.90 29.86 -17.77
CA SER A 738 -26.93 30.51 -16.96
C SER A 738 -27.38 29.63 -15.79
N GLY A 739 -27.62 30.23 -14.63
CA GLY A 739 -28.31 29.65 -13.48
C GLY A 739 -29.53 30.47 -13.09
N GLU A 740 -30.59 29.84 -12.61
CA GLU A 740 -31.74 30.54 -12.01
C GLU A 740 -31.50 30.70 -10.50
N LEU A 741 -31.80 31.89 -9.97
CA LEU A 741 -31.76 32.16 -8.53
C LEU A 741 -33.18 32.06 -7.96
N ASP A 742 -33.35 31.27 -6.90
CA ASP A 742 -34.62 31.14 -6.18
C ASP A 742 -34.85 32.35 -5.26
N VAL A 743 -35.10 33.50 -5.87
CA VAL A 743 -35.37 34.77 -5.20
C VAL A 743 -36.72 35.32 -5.70
N PRO A 744 -37.65 35.72 -4.82
CA PRO A 744 -38.94 36.24 -5.27
C PRO A 744 -38.80 37.49 -6.13
N ALA A 745 -39.56 37.56 -7.23
CA ALA A 745 -39.42 38.58 -8.27
C ALA A 745 -39.68 40.03 -7.77
N GLU A 746 -40.38 40.19 -6.66
CA GLU A 746 -40.63 41.46 -5.97
C GLU A 746 -39.41 41.97 -5.19
N HIS A 747 -38.48 41.10 -4.80
CA HIS A 747 -37.25 41.54 -4.14
C HIS A 747 -36.44 42.40 -5.10
N ARG A 748 -35.62 43.30 -4.54
CA ARG A 748 -34.74 44.17 -5.31
C ARG A 748 -33.29 43.79 -5.05
N TYR A 749 -32.54 43.50 -6.11
CA TYR A 749 -31.08 43.36 -6.01
C TYR A 749 -30.44 44.66 -5.48
N VAL A 750 -29.55 44.54 -4.49
CA VAL A 750 -28.90 45.66 -3.80
C VAL A 750 -27.44 45.78 -4.22
N LEU A 751 -26.62 44.80 -3.84
CA LEU A 751 -25.18 44.76 -4.05
C LEU A 751 -24.65 43.33 -3.90
N SER A 752 -23.36 43.16 -4.15
CA SER A 752 -22.63 41.91 -3.94
C SER A 752 -21.41 42.13 -3.06
N GLY A 753 -20.99 41.10 -2.32
CA GLY A 753 -19.72 41.12 -1.60
C GLY A 753 -19.35 39.81 -0.92
N ASP A 754 -18.06 39.58 -0.66
CA ASP A 754 -17.57 38.35 0.00
C ASP A 754 -17.72 38.44 1.52
N PHE A 755 -18.94 38.20 2.03
CA PHE A 755 -19.27 38.32 3.45
C PHE A 755 -18.84 37.10 4.26
N ASN A 756 -18.59 35.97 3.58
CA ASN A 756 -18.20 34.70 4.21
C ASN A 756 -16.70 34.37 4.08
N GLY A 757 -15.93 35.20 3.37
CA GLY A 757 -14.48 35.15 3.22
C GLY A 757 -13.99 33.97 2.38
N ASP A 758 -14.85 33.42 1.52
CA ASP A 758 -14.55 32.23 0.72
C ASP A 758 -13.92 32.54 -0.65
N GLY A 759 -13.79 33.82 -0.99
CA GLY A 759 -13.20 34.31 -2.22
C GLY A 759 -14.19 34.58 -3.35
N GLN A 760 -15.44 34.17 -3.17
CA GLN A 760 -16.55 34.40 -4.09
C GLN A 760 -17.50 35.45 -3.50
N GLN A 761 -18.13 36.22 -4.37
CA GLN A 761 -19.04 37.26 -3.92
C GLN A 761 -20.42 36.68 -3.62
N ASP A 762 -20.96 37.05 -2.47
CA ASP A 762 -22.31 36.76 -2.08
C ASP A 762 -23.27 37.83 -2.61
N LEU A 763 -24.55 37.50 -2.74
CA LEU A 763 -25.55 38.41 -3.34
C LEU A 763 -26.53 38.90 -2.29
N VAL A 764 -26.85 40.21 -2.32
CA VAL A 764 -27.78 40.83 -1.37
C VAL A 764 -29.02 41.34 -2.11
N PHE A 765 -30.19 40.87 -1.66
CA PHE A 765 -31.50 41.33 -2.13
C PHE A 765 -32.26 41.98 -0.98
N ARG A 766 -33.08 43.00 -1.27
CA ARG A 766 -33.95 43.65 -0.28
C ARG A 766 -35.40 43.31 -0.54
N ASP A 767 -36.07 42.85 0.51
CA ASP A 767 -37.52 42.70 0.53
C ASP A 767 -38.18 44.10 0.58
N PRO A 768 -38.95 44.52 -0.44
CA PRO A 768 -39.61 45.82 -0.43
C PRO A 768 -40.71 45.94 0.63
N ALA A 769 -41.28 44.83 1.11
CA ALA A 769 -42.41 44.84 2.04
C ALA A 769 -42.00 45.14 3.48
N ASN A 770 -40.80 44.72 3.90
CA ASN A 770 -40.33 44.87 5.28
C ASN A 770 -38.89 45.39 5.41
N GLY A 771 -38.18 45.58 4.29
CA GLY A 771 -36.83 46.12 4.26
C GLY A 771 -35.72 45.15 4.65
N LYS A 772 -36.02 43.88 5.00
CA LYS A 772 -35.00 42.87 5.29
C LYS A 772 -34.10 42.61 4.09
N LEU A 773 -32.85 42.27 4.39
CA LEU A 773 -31.88 41.84 3.40
C LEU A 773 -31.85 40.31 3.37
N LEU A 774 -31.93 39.73 2.18
CA LEU A 774 -31.72 38.32 1.89
C LEU A 774 -30.30 38.17 1.34
N LEU A 775 -29.45 37.42 2.04
CA LEU A 775 -28.06 37.17 1.68
C LEU A 775 -27.96 35.76 1.10
N LEU A 776 -27.55 35.65 -0.16
CA LEU A 776 -27.27 34.39 -0.83
C LEU A 776 -25.75 34.19 -0.78
N PHE A 777 -25.29 33.27 0.06
CA PHE A 777 -23.89 32.89 0.10
C PHE A 777 -23.56 32.04 -1.12
N MET A 778 -22.66 32.48 -1.99
CA MET A 778 -22.45 31.88 -3.30
C MET A 778 -21.27 30.90 -3.31
N GLN A 779 -21.40 29.81 -4.06
CA GLN A 779 -20.33 28.86 -4.30
C GLN A 779 -20.49 28.19 -5.67
N PHE A 780 -19.43 28.20 -6.48
CA PHE A 780 -19.38 27.61 -7.82
C PHE A 780 -20.57 28.03 -8.69
N GLY A 781 -20.91 29.32 -8.62
CA GLY A 781 -21.96 29.97 -9.40
C GLY A 781 -23.39 29.74 -8.90
N LYS A 782 -23.57 29.14 -7.72
CA LYS A 782 -24.87 28.82 -7.13
C LYS A 782 -24.96 29.21 -5.66
N PRO A 783 -26.17 29.46 -5.12
CA PRO A 783 -26.33 29.68 -3.69
C PRO A 783 -25.98 28.40 -2.89
N LEU A 784 -24.97 28.49 -2.04
CA LEU A 784 -24.62 27.49 -1.03
C LEU A 784 -25.62 27.51 0.12
N SER A 785 -25.97 28.71 0.58
CA SER A 785 -26.98 28.91 1.64
C SER A 785 -27.59 30.31 1.56
N VAL A 786 -28.71 30.50 2.24
CA VAL A 786 -29.46 31.76 2.26
C VAL A 786 -29.70 32.17 3.71
N ASP A 787 -29.43 33.42 4.04
CA ASP A 787 -29.71 34.02 5.34
C ASP A 787 -30.48 35.34 5.20
N SER A 788 -31.01 35.87 6.30
CA SER A 788 -31.70 37.15 6.33
C SER A 788 -31.18 38.07 7.43
N LEU A 789 -30.86 39.31 7.07
CA LEU A 789 -30.46 40.36 8.00
C LEU A 789 -31.56 41.42 8.15
N ALA A 790 -31.73 41.89 9.38
CA ALA A 790 -32.61 43.02 9.66
C ALA A 790 -31.98 44.32 9.10
N PRO A 791 -32.79 45.25 8.58
CA PRO A 791 -32.27 46.55 8.14
C PRO A 791 -31.79 47.36 9.34
N LEU A 792 -30.66 48.06 9.20
CA LEU A 792 -30.14 48.98 10.20
C LEU A 792 -30.65 50.42 10.04
N ALA A 793 -31.11 50.76 8.85
CA ALA A 793 -31.70 52.04 8.50
C ALA A 793 -32.87 51.81 7.53
N ASP A 794 -33.71 52.82 7.36
CA ASP A 794 -34.79 52.78 6.35
C ASP A 794 -34.22 52.71 4.93
N GLU A 795 -32.98 53.18 4.75
CA GLU A 795 -32.22 53.13 3.51
C GLU A 795 -31.54 51.78 3.27
N GLN A 796 -31.24 51.48 2.00
CA GLN A 796 -30.53 50.27 1.59
C GLN A 796 -29.01 50.41 1.81
N PRO A 797 -28.27 49.31 2.00
CA PRO A 797 -26.81 49.33 1.94
C PRO A 797 -26.30 50.01 0.67
N VAL A 798 -25.16 50.70 0.79
CA VAL A 798 -24.58 51.53 -0.29
C VAL A 798 -23.24 51.00 -0.80
N ALA A 799 -22.57 50.15 -0.03
CA ALA A 799 -21.31 49.50 -0.40
C ALA A 799 -21.10 48.19 0.38
N ALA A 800 -20.31 47.28 -0.21
CA ALA A 800 -19.65 46.18 0.48
C ALA A 800 -18.13 46.42 0.42
N VAL A 801 -17.43 46.32 1.54
CA VAL A 801 -16.00 46.68 1.62
C VAL A 801 -15.33 46.08 2.85
N ASP A 802 -14.20 45.39 2.68
CA ASP A 802 -13.37 44.93 3.80
C ASP A 802 -12.63 46.12 4.43
N LEU A 803 -13.22 46.75 5.45
CA LEU A 803 -12.70 47.99 6.03
C LEU A 803 -11.56 47.73 7.01
N ASP A 804 -11.59 46.62 7.75
CA ASP A 804 -10.58 46.31 8.77
C ASP A 804 -9.47 45.35 8.28
N GLY A 805 -9.57 44.88 7.04
CA GLY A 805 -8.58 44.03 6.36
C GLY A 805 -8.58 42.60 6.87
N ASP A 806 -9.67 42.14 7.49
CA ASP A 806 -9.76 40.82 8.09
C ASP A 806 -10.16 39.71 7.09
N GLY A 807 -10.42 40.10 5.84
CA GLY A 807 -10.73 39.24 4.71
C GLY A 807 -12.21 39.00 4.49
N TYR A 808 -13.09 39.71 5.20
CA TYR A 808 -14.53 39.70 4.98
C TYR A 808 -14.98 41.09 4.52
N GLU A 809 -15.77 41.19 3.45
CA GLU A 809 -16.34 42.47 3.08
C GLU A 809 -17.45 42.85 4.06
N ASP A 810 -17.46 44.11 4.52
CA ASP A 810 -18.45 44.64 5.47
C ASP A 810 -19.59 45.33 4.73
N LEU A 811 -20.79 45.29 5.31
CA LEU A 811 -21.92 46.05 4.78
C LEU A 811 -21.88 47.49 5.29
N VAL A 812 -22.11 48.46 4.39
CA VAL A 812 -22.08 49.89 4.73
C VAL A 812 -23.40 50.55 4.36
N TRP A 813 -23.94 51.37 5.26
CA TRP A 813 -25.16 52.16 5.08
C TRP A 813 -24.91 53.64 5.33
N LEU A 814 -25.61 54.48 4.56
CA LEU A 814 -25.73 55.90 4.85
C LEU A 814 -27.00 56.15 5.68
N ASP A 815 -26.84 56.79 6.82
CA ASP A 815 -27.94 57.30 7.63
C ASP A 815 -28.08 58.80 7.33
N ALA A 816 -28.80 59.13 6.26
CA ALA A 816 -28.98 60.52 5.80
C ALA A 816 -29.63 61.42 6.88
N PRO A 817 -30.66 61.00 7.63
CA PRO A 817 -31.19 61.78 8.76
C PRO A 817 -30.16 62.03 9.87
N GLY A 818 -29.26 61.08 10.11
CA GLY A 818 -28.23 61.15 11.16
C GLY A 818 -26.88 61.71 10.72
N ASN A 819 -26.70 62.04 9.43
CA ASN A 819 -25.42 62.38 8.80
C ASN A 819 -24.26 61.48 9.28
N SER A 820 -24.47 60.16 9.24
CA SER A 820 -23.53 59.16 9.77
C SER A 820 -23.46 57.95 8.85
N LEU A 821 -22.36 57.21 8.93
CA LEU A 821 -22.25 55.85 8.40
C LEU A 821 -22.63 54.84 9.48
N LEU A 822 -23.34 53.81 9.08
CA LEU A 822 -23.50 52.57 9.84
C LEU A 822 -22.75 51.48 9.10
N VAL A 823 -21.99 50.65 9.81
CA VAL A 823 -21.22 49.54 9.25
C VAL A 823 -21.52 48.28 10.04
N SER A 824 -21.83 47.19 9.35
CA SER A 824 -21.93 45.85 9.92
C SER A 824 -20.64 45.16 9.61
N MET A 825 -19.81 45.00 10.64
CA MET A 825 -18.58 44.24 10.53
C MET A 825 -18.97 42.78 10.32
N MET A 826 -18.59 42.22 9.18
CA MET A 826 -18.95 40.86 8.79
C MET A 826 -17.81 39.90 9.14
N LYS A 827 -18.19 38.69 9.53
CA LYS A 827 -17.24 37.59 9.74
C LYS A 827 -17.93 36.27 9.50
N ALA A 828 -17.42 35.49 8.55
CA ALA A 828 -17.95 34.17 8.21
C ALA A 828 -19.48 34.19 7.99
N GLY A 829 -19.97 35.18 7.24
CA GLY A 829 -21.38 35.35 6.87
C GLY A 829 -22.27 35.93 7.98
N ARG A 830 -21.69 36.43 9.07
CA ARG A 830 -22.46 36.99 10.20
C ARG A 830 -21.98 38.37 10.59
N VAL A 831 -22.91 39.19 11.04
CA VAL A 831 -22.58 40.47 11.69
C VAL A 831 -21.96 40.18 13.06
N VAL A 832 -20.71 40.59 13.26
CA VAL A 832 -19.99 40.46 14.54
C VAL A 832 -19.89 41.76 15.33
N ASP A 833 -19.99 42.90 14.65
CA ASP A 833 -20.05 44.22 15.29
C ASP A 833 -20.87 45.20 14.45
N LEU A 834 -21.39 46.23 15.09
CA LEU A 834 -22.13 47.34 14.47
C LEU A 834 -21.45 48.66 14.84
N VAL A 835 -20.90 49.34 13.85
CA VAL A 835 -20.15 50.57 14.04
C VAL A 835 -20.90 51.76 13.47
N ARG A 836 -20.90 52.88 14.18
CA ARG A 836 -21.50 54.14 13.71
C ARG A 836 -20.46 55.25 13.72
N GLU A 837 -20.23 55.87 12.57
CA GLU A 837 -19.27 56.96 12.43
C GLU A 837 -19.93 58.22 11.86
N PRO A 838 -19.90 59.37 12.55
CA PRO A 838 -20.40 60.62 12.02
C PRO A 838 -19.66 61.07 10.76
N LEU A 839 -20.40 61.53 9.75
CA LEU A 839 -19.82 62.13 8.56
C LEU A 839 -19.60 63.65 8.76
N PRO A 840 -18.68 64.27 8.00
CA PRO A 840 -18.64 65.72 7.87
C PRO A 840 -20.00 66.28 7.41
N ALA A 841 -20.30 67.54 7.69
CA ALA A 841 -21.56 68.16 7.26
C ALA A 841 -21.64 68.20 5.72
N GLY A 842 -22.67 67.58 5.14
CA GLY A 842 -22.89 67.52 3.69
C GLY A 842 -24.03 66.58 3.33
N ASP A 843 -24.48 66.61 2.09
CA ASP A 843 -25.42 65.62 1.55
C ASP A 843 -24.62 64.52 0.85
N TRP A 844 -24.30 63.47 1.59
CA TRP A 844 -23.42 62.40 1.13
C TRP A 844 -24.18 61.29 0.40
N THR A 845 -23.59 60.81 -0.67
CA THR A 845 -23.89 59.54 -1.32
C THR A 845 -22.61 58.70 -1.40
N SER A 846 -22.71 57.40 -1.62
CA SER A 846 -21.54 56.56 -1.80
C SER A 846 -21.46 56.08 -3.25
N PRO A 847 -20.35 56.35 -3.93
CA PRO A 847 -19.98 55.67 -5.17
C PRO A 847 -19.50 54.22 -4.96
N GLY A 848 -19.67 53.59 -3.79
CA GLY A 848 -19.21 52.22 -3.56
C GLY A 848 -17.82 52.18 -2.92
N SER A 849 -17.09 51.09 -3.18
CA SER A 849 -15.76 50.84 -2.62
C SER A 849 -14.72 50.60 -3.71
N ALA A 850 -13.44 50.72 -3.35
CA ALA A 850 -12.32 50.50 -4.26
C ALA A 850 -11.06 50.07 -3.50
N HIS A 851 -10.00 49.70 -4.24
CA HIS A 851 -8.66 49.50 -3.70
C HIS A 851 -7.68 50.55 -4.27
N LEU A 852 -7.26 51.49 -3.42
CA LEU A 852 -6.47 52.68 -3.77
C LEU A 852 -5.02 52.62 -3.25
N ALA A 853 -4.66 51.55 -2.54
CA ALA A 853 -3.35 51.40 -1.93
C ALA A 853 -2.32 50.79 -2.89
N LYS A 854 -1.09 51.32 -2.86
CA LYS A 854 0.07 50.71 -3.49
C LYS A 854 0.70 49.67 -2.55
N PRO A 855 1.50 48.72 -3.04
CA PRO A 855 2.14 47.70 -2.19
C PRO A 855 2.99 48.22 -1.03
N THR A 856 3.40 49.49 -1.07
CA THR A 856 4.18 50.15 -0.02
C THR A 856 3.33 50.89 1.01
N ASP A 857 2.03 51.04 0.76
CA ASP A 857 1.12 51.75 1.65
C ASP A 857 0.71 50.85 2.82
N PRO A 858 0.53 51.39 4.03
CA PRO A 858 0.20 50.60 5.22
C PRO A 858 -1.22 50.02 5.19
N ASP A 859 -2.10 50.54 4.33
CA ASP A 859 -3.45 50.03 4.08
C ASP A 859 -3.54 49.15 2.81
N TYR A 860 -2.41 48.66 2.31
CA TYR A 860 -2.39 47.66 1.24
C TYR A 860 -3.05 46.36 1.71
N GLY A 861 -3.97 45.85 0.90
CA GLY A 861 -4.88 44.76 1.28
C GLY A 861 -6.21 45.14 1.90
N HIS A 862 -6.45 46.42 2.25
CA HIS A 862 -7.74 46.88 2.77
C HIS A 862 -8.63 47.42 1.65
N GLY A 863 -9.94 47.36 1.85
CA GLY A 863 -10.92 48.07 1.03
C GLY A 863 -11.04 49.55 1.44
N HIS A 864 -11.31 50.41 0.47
CA HIS A 864 -11.45 51.85 0.67
C HIS A 864 -12.85 52.30 0.28
N LEU A 865 -13.56 52.93 1.22
CA LEU A 865 -14.91 53.45 0.99
C LEU A 865 -14.84 54.81 0.30
N LEU A 866 -15.65 55.00 -0.73
CA LEU A 866 -15.78 56.27 -1.45
C LEU A 866 -17.09 56.96 -1.06
N LEU A 867 -17.02 58.27 -0.85
CA LEU A 867 -18.16 59.12 -0.52
C LEU A 867 -18.15 60.37 -1.38
N ALA A 868 -19.29 60.72 -1.97
CA ALA A 868 -19.48 61.88 -2.83
C ALA A 868 -20.52 62.84 -2.22
N GLU A 869 -20.23 64.13 -2.21
CA GLU A 869 -21.17 65.16 -1.80
C GLU A 869 -22.01 65.59 -3.01
N ARG A 870 -23.34 65.52 -2.90
CA ARG A 870 -24.28 65.67 -4.03
C ARG A 870 -24.31 67.07 -4.65
N ASN A 871 -23.99 68.11 -3.88
CA ASN A 871 -24.12 69.51 -4.28
C ASN A 871 -22.83 70.07 -4.90
N THR A 872 -21.67 69.67 -4.36
CA THR A 872 -20.35 70.14 -4.77
C THR A 872 -19.69 69.19 -5.76
N GLY A 873 -20.09 67.92 -5.78
CA GLY A 873 -19.42 66.87 -6.54
C GLY A 873 -18.07 66.45 -5.94
N GLU A 874 -17.71 66.95 -4.75
CA GLU A 874 -16.50 66.53 -4.06
C GLU A 874 -16.60 65.06 -3.65
N VAL A 875 -15.53 64.30 -3.89
CA VAL A 875 -15.44 62.90 -3.50
C VAL A 875 -14.23 62.70 -2.61
N ILE A 876 -14.45 62.03 -1.49
CA ILE A 876 -13.44 61.64 -0.52
C ILE A 876 -13.28 60.12 -0.50
N ALA A 877 -12.06 59.65 -0.24
CA ALA A 877 -11.80 58.25 0.07
C ALA A 877 -11.43 58.07 1.54
N TRP A 878 -12.00 57.04 2.15
CA TRP A 878 -11.60 56.56 3.47
C TRP A 878 -10.49 55.54 3.31
N ARG A 879 -9.28 55.96 3.70
CA ARG A 879 -8.05 55.16 3.64
C ARG A 879 -7.50 54.92 5.04
N GLU A 880 -6.60 53.94 5.18
CA GLU A 880 -6.01 53.58 6.47
C GLU A 880 -7.06 53.42 7.57
N VAL A 881 -8.11 52.68 7.24
CA VAL A 881 -9.26 52.49 8.12
C VAL A 881 -8.83 51.62 9.31
N SER A 882 -9.25 52.02 10.51
CA SER A 882 -9.08 51.25 11.73
C SER A 882 -10.37 51.31 12.55
N VAL A 883 -10.79 50.14 13.02
CA VAL A 883 -12.02 49.98 13.80
C VAL A 883 -11.65 49.73 15.26
N GLY A 884 -12.22 50.52 16.18
CA GLY A 884 -11.93 50.36 17.61
C GLY A 884 -12.80 51.22 18.52
N GLY A 885 -13.30 50.63 19.61
CA GLY A 885 -14.14 51.33 20.59
C GLY A 885 -15.51 51.75 20.05
N GLY A 886 -16.06 50.99 19.09
CA GLY A 886 -17.34 51.28 18.44
C GLY A 886 -17.30 52.49 17.48
N ARG A 887 -16.11 52.84 16.97
CA ARG A 887 -15.89 53.92 16.01
C ARG A 887 -14.96 53.50 14.88
N ILE A 888 -15.05 54.19 13.76
CA ILE A 888 -14.15 54.05 12.61
C ILE A 888 -13.24 55.27 12.56
N ARG A 889 -11.93 55.04 12.46
CA ARG A 889 -10.97 56.09 12.12
C ARG A 889 -10.43 55.81 10.74
N ALA A 890 -10.55 56.78 9.86
CA ALA A 890 -9.97 56.73 8.52
C ALA A 890 -9.16 57.99 8.28
N ARG A 891 -8.07 57.86 7.51
CA ARG A 891 -7.47 58.99 6.83
C ARG A 891 -8.38 59.37 5.67
N ILE A 892 -8.86 60.60 5.70
CA ILE A 892 -9.69 61.14 4.62
C ILE A 892 -8.76 61.75 3.59
N ASP A 893 -8.63 61.07 2.45
CA ASP A 893 -7.92 61.60 1.30
C ASP A 893 -8.93 62.38 0.45
N GLY A 894 -8.88 63.70 0.55
CA GLY A 894 -9.59 64.60 -0.35
C GLY A 894 -8.86 64.70 -1.70
N VAL A 895 -9.56 65.15 -2.73
CA VAL A 895 -9.02 65.46 -4.07
C VAL A 895 -8.87 64.24 -5.01
N LEU A 896 -9.79 63.27 -4.97
CA LEU A 896 -9.83 62.27 -6.05
C LEU A 896 -10.52 62.80 -7.33
N PHE A 897 -11.36 63.85 -7.24
CA PHE A 897 -12.22 64.28 -8.35
C PHE A 897 -12.48 65.79 -8.45
N ASP A 898 -12.58 66.26 -9.70
CA ASP A 898 -12.95 67.62 -10.11
C ASP A 898 -14.46 67.62 -10.46
N PRO A 899 -15.26 68.60 -10.01
CA PRO A 899 -16.69 68.68 -10.31
C PRO A 899 -17.04 68.72 -11.82
N GLY A 900 -16.07 68.97 -12.69
CA GLY A 900 -16.20 68.80 -14.14
C GLY A 900 -16.29 67.34 -14.61
N TYR A 901 -16.08 66.35 -13.73
CA TYR A 901 -16.06 64.92 -14.04
C TYR A 901 -17.03 64.13 -13.14
N ALA A 902 -17.86 63.30 -13.75
CA ALA A 902 -18.72 62.35 -13.06
C ALA A 902 -17.96 61.03 -12.86
N VAL A 903 -17.75 60.62 -11.60
CA VAL A 903 -17.18 59.31 -11.29
C VAL A 903 -18.14 58.23 -11.80
N GLN A 904 -17.57 57.21 -12.42
CA GLN A 904 -18.26 56.00 -12.82
C GLN A 904 -17.70 54.89 -11.95
N ARG A 905 -18.57 54.01 -11.46
CA ARG A 905 -18.06 52.87 -10.73
C ARG A 905 -17.34 51.97 -11.75
N THR A 906 -16.39 51.19 -11.26
CA THR A 906 -15.86 50.04 -12.00
C THR A 906 -15.39 49.08 -10.94
N ARG A 907 -15.86 47.84 -11.01
CA ARG A 907 -15.31 46.77 -10.20
C ARG A 907 -14.27 46.01 -10.96
#